data_AF-A0A0V1L4A3-F1
#
_entry.id   AF-A0A0V1L4A3-F1
#
_cell.length_a   1.000
_cell.length_b   1.000
_cell.length_c   1.000
_cell.angle_alpha   90.00
_cell.angle_beta   90.00
_cell.angle_gamma   90.00
#
_symmetry.space_group_name_H-M   'P 1'
#
loop_
_entity.id
_entity.type
_entity.pdbx_description
1 polymer ?
#
loop_
_entity_poly.entity_id
_entity_poly.type
_entity_poly.pdbx_seq_one_letter_code
_entity_poly.pdbx_strand_id
1 'polypeptide(L)'
;MVQQILVHNHPFNKKLKLCQPTRLLLSSTKRPPHNPKRKFSLILVTSNAFYANTTFVCFTHLLGVQHLLTRQTCNYVFPLFAEFSDTCFFSPLKLKFFHNKNILTVFSAKLLLFFDLILLSQCARYLRFSYSNISYYCPLDVFIVAGKRTAFGAYGGKLKNHTPIDMGEIVARAALEASGVSPNNVNSVIFGNCIHASDDAGYLARHVTLRMGLPIHVPAMSVNRLCGSGFQSIIDAAREIMVGDSNVVIAGGSESMSQATYAVRDVRFGTKFGAKLGLHDTLMETLTDTFVGAPMGMTAETIATKFGITRQQADEVALRSQTRWRLANNNGYFKQEIVPVKVKTKKGEENFEVDEHPRETSMEILGKLPSAFKKGGIVTAGNASGICDGASAVIVASEKAVKDYHLTPLVKIIGWNVSGCDPSIMGIGPVPAVKGLMEKVQMNLKDMDLVEVNEAFASQCAVVERELKLDPDKTNVNGGAIALGHPLATSGNRIVVHLMHELRRRNLKYGLGSACIGGGQGIAMILENVCDSMQRASNFCITLRFMFSRNLDPLTETYSLNFYLHYLSQWPDQFLVAENHNGELMGYIMGKTEGDGENLHGHVTAVSVDCRYRRLGSAVKLIAALEDVSEKKNAYYVDLYVRVSNRLAVDIYLSQGYALYRRVIGYYSGDQEEDAYDMRKALPIDVTQQSLVTSKRSVHPDELMEAENQVCQSCALISLVTCAGFAGYFAYAARTNPTFKRTTRIIYYSLAAVPYWRLSQLHNYIHQLLVAVVLQTDL
;
A
#
# COMPACT_ATOMS: atom_id res chain seq x y z
N MET A 1 60.34 -16.71 -24.31
CA MET A 1 61.25 -16.97 -23.18
C MET A 1 60.43 -16.87 -21.91
N VAL A 2 59.93 -17.97 -21.32
CA VAL A 2 60.64 -19.08 -20.63
C VAL A 2 60.99 -18.69 -19.19
N GLN A 3 60.29 -19.31 -18.24
CA GLN A 3 60.76 -19.95 -16.98
C GLN A 3 59.55 -20.01 -16.02
N GLN A 4 58.90 -21.15 -15.72
CA GLN A 4 59.37 -22.50 -15.40
C GLN A 4 60.38 -22.54 -14.25
N ILE A 5 59.88 -22.93 -13.08
CA ILE A 5 60.55 -23.74 -12.07
C ILE A 5 59.44 -24.60 -11.45
N LEU A 6 59.57 -25.87 -11.12
CA LEU A 6 60.31 -27.04 -11.62
C LEU A 6 59.85 -28.18 -10.69
N VAL A 7 59.65 -29.35 -11.28
CA VAL A 7 59.15 -30.57 -10.65
C VAL A 7 60.30 -31.42 -10.13
N HIS A 8 60.13 -32.11 -9.00
CA HIS A 8 60.74 -33.42 -8.69
C HIS A 8 59.63 -34.29 -8.04
N ASN A 9 59.02 -35.30 -8.69
CA ASN A 9 59.49 -36.63 -9.13
C ASN A 9 60.32 -37.34 -8.03
N HIS A 10 60.02 -38.55 -7.53
CA HIS A 10 59.55 -39.79 -8.18
C HIS A 10 59.31 -40.90 -7.06
N PRO A 11 59.11 -42.21 -7.31
CA PRO A 11 57.88 -42.93 -7.72
C PRO A 11 57.54 -44.21 -6.88
N PHE A 12 56.36 -44.83 -7.06
CA PHE A 12 56.16 -46.22 -7.61
C PHE A 12 54.76 -46.82 -7.32
N ASN A 13 54.05 -47.13 -8.42
CA ASN A 13 53.20 -48.31 -8.73
C ASN A 13 52.07 -48.75 -7.76
N LYS A 14 50.86 -49.14 -8.20
CA LYS A 14 50.41 -49.71 -9.49
C LYS A 14 48.86 -49.79 -9.56
N LYS A 15 48.36 -49.85 -10.81
CA LYS A 15 47.02 -50.21 -11.35
C LYS A 15 46.05 -49.05 -11.64
N LEU A 16 46.07 -48.48 -12.87
CA LEU A 16 45.40 -48.93 -14.13
C LEU A 16 43.87 -48.93 -13.97
N LYS A 17 43.03 -48.30 -14.82
CA LYS A 17 43.12 -47.48 -16.05
C LYS A 17 41.70 -46.86 -16.20
N LEU A 18 41.55 -45.54 -16.39
CA LEU A 18 41.28 -44.84 -17.68
C LEU A 18 39.95 -45.27 -18.36
N CYS A 19 39.08 -44.43 -18.91
CA CYS A 19 39.09 -43.00 -19.23
C CYS A 19 37.64 -42.59 -19.60
N GLN A 20 37.34 -41.30 -19.44
CA GLN A 20 36.22 -40.55 -20.07
C GLN A 20 36.40 -40.45 -21.62
N PRO A 21 35.75 -39.53 -22.36
CA PRO A 21 34.35 -39.02 -22.44
C PRO A 21 33.80 -39.13 -23.90
N THR A 22 32.68 -38.46 -24.22
CA THR A 22 32.39 -37.69 -25.49
C THR A 22 31.04 -38.02 -26.16
N ARG A 23 30.10 -37.05 -26.09
CA ARG A 23 29.33 -36.35 -27.17
C ARG A 23 28.60 -37.12 -28.30
N LEU A 24 27.50 -36.48 -28.79
CA LEU A 24 26.77 -36.62 -30.09
C LEU A 24 25.56 -37.61 -30.04
N LEU A 25 24.42 -37.48 -30.73
CA LEU A 25 23.85 -36.56 -31.74
C LEU A 25 22.36 -36.94 -31.97
N LEU A 26 21.57 -35.94 -32.39
CA LEU A 26 20.36 -35.94 -33.26
C LEU A 26 19.71 -37.24 -33.79
N SER A 27 18.36 -37.29 -33.77
CA SER A 27 17.43 -37.55 -34.93
C SER A 27 16.04 -37.99 -34.39
N SER A 28 14.95 -37.27 -34.63
CA SER A 28 14.10 -37.15 -35.83
C SER A 28 13.04 -38.28 -35.99
N THR A 29 11.81 -37.83 -36.33
CA THR A 29 10.73 -38.52 -37.07
C THR A 29 9.56 -39.22 -36.35
N LYS A 30 8.36 -38.69 -36.70
CA LYS A 30 7.12 -39.37 -37.13
C LYS A 30 6.09 -39.88 -36.08
N ARG A 31 4.88 -39.27 -36.15
CA ARG A 31 3.52 -39.81 -35.87
C ARG A 31 3.32 -41.18 -36.57
N PRO A 32 2.32 -42.07 -36.24
CA PRO A 32 0.86 -41.82 -35.99
C PRO A 32 0.18 -42.90 -35.05
N PRO A 33 -1.09 -43.38 -35.22
CA PRO A 33 -2.44 -42.80 -34.95
C PRO A 33 -3.42 -43.63 -34.06
N HIS A 34 -4.61 -43.06 -33.79
CA HIS A 34 -5.97 -43.62 -33.59
C HIS A 34 -6.28 -44.91 -32.76
N ASN A 35 -7.03 -44.73 -31.64
CA ASN A 35 -8.37 -45.27 -31.22
C ASN A 35 -8.81 -46.73 -31.55
N PRO A 36 -9.90 -47.31 -30.94
CA PRO A 36 -10.44 -47.33 -29.57
C PRO A 36 -10.79 -48.79 -29.10
N LYS A 37 -11.34 -48.95 -27.86
CA LYS A 37 -12.39 -49.92 -27.41
C LYS A 37 -12.09 -50.58 -26.05
N ARG A 38 -12.81 -50.22 -24.99
CA ARG A 38 -13.87 -51.05 -24.32
C ARG A 38 -14.28 -50.49 -22.94
N LYS A 39 -15.51 -49.99 -22.92
CA LYS A 39 -16.60 -50.16 -21.93
C LYS A 39 -16.30 -50.10 -20.42
N PHE A 40 -16.79 -49.00 -19.85
CA PHE A 40 -17.29 -48.84 -18.48
C PHE A 40 -18.58 -49.65 -18.23
N SER A 41 -18.73 -50.20 -17.01
CA SER A 41 -19.91 -50.23 -16.10
C SER A 41 -19.66 -51.31 -15.03
N LEU A 42 -19.26 -50.97 -13.81
CA LEU A 42 -20.07 -50.65 -12.62
C LEU A 42 -20.59 -51.89 -11.87
N ILE A 43 -19.99 -52.21 -10.71
CA ILE A 43 -20.69 -52.74 -9.53
C ILE A 43 -20.16 -52.02 -8.29
N LEU A 44 -21.09 -51.38 -7.58
CA LEU A 44 -20.97 -50.79 -6.26
C LEU A 44 -20.76 -51.86 -5.20
N VAL A 45 -19.78 -51.68 -4.30
CA VAL A 45 -19.91 -52.05 -2.88
C VAL A 45 -19.26 -50.96 -2.04
N THR A 46 -20.06 -50.30 -1.21
CA THR A 46 -19.65 -49.33 -0.20
C THR A 46 -19.19 -50.04 1.07
N SER A 47 -18.09 -49.60 1.69
CA SER A 47 -18.07 -48.95 3.02
C SER A 47 -16.71 -49.08 3.74
N ASN A 48 -16.28 -47.93 4.27
CA ASN A 48 -15.49 -47.71 5.50
C ASN A 48 -14.26 -48.57 5.80
N ALA A 49 -13.07 -47.99 5.52
CA ALA A 49 -11.96 -47.84 6.48
C ALA A 49 -10.68 -47.49 5.70
N PHE A 50 -10.26 -46.22 5.65
CA PHE A 50 -8.87 -45.79 5.40
C PHE A 50 -8.77 -44.26 5.45
N TYR A 51 -9.01 -43.66 6.62
CA TYR A 51 -8.70 -42.26 6.93
C TYR A 51 -8.20 -42.15 8.37
N ALA A 52 -7.08 -42.80 8.64
CA ALA A 52 -6.34 -42.69 9.90
C ALA A 52 -4.92 -43.19 9.67
N ASN A 53 -4.05 -42.40 8.99
CA ASN A 53 -2.59 -42.56 9.13
C ASN A 53 -1.70 -41.47 8.51
N THR A 54 -2.20 -40.30 8.12
CA THR A 54 -1.36 -39.24 7.51
C THR A 54 -1.23 -37.96 8.35
N THR A 55 -1.79 -37.93 9.56
CA THR A 55 -1.77 -36.74 10.44
C THR A 55 -0.63 -36.77 11.48
N PHE A 56 0.14 -37.85 11.60
CA PHE A 56 1.11 -38.01 12.69
C PHE A 56 2.55 -37.58 12.36
N VAL A 57 2.86 -37.22 11.11
CA VAL A 57 4.23 -36.82 10.69
C VAL A 57 4.42 -35.30 10.55
N CYS A 58 3.33 -34.51 10.57
CA CYS A 58 3.42 -33.04 10.45
C CYS A 58 3.53 -32.28 11.79
N PHE A 59 3.38 -32.93 12.95
CA PHE A 59 3.42 -32.25 14.25
C PHE A 59 4.82 -32.13 14.87
N THR A 60 5.80 -32.88 14.38
CA THR A 60 7.19 -32.89 14.93
C THR A 60 8.13 -31.88 14.28
N HIS A 61 7.70 -31.09 13.29
CA HIS A 61 8.50 -29.97 12.74
C HIS A 61 8.06 -28.58 13.23
N LEU A 62 6.90 -28.47 13.89
CA LEU A 62 6.43 -27.19 14.46
C LEU A 62 6.97 -26.87 15.86
N LEU A 63 7.53 -27.85 16.58
CA LEU A 63 8.13 -27.65 17.91
C LEU A 63 9.65 -27.38 17.87
N GLY A 64 10.30 -27.41 16.70
CA GLY A 64 11.74 -27.17 16.55
C GLY A 64 12.17 -25.71 16.43
N VAL A 65 11.23 -24.77 16.24
CA VAL A 65 11.55 -23.34 15.97
C VAL A 65 11.42 -22.45 17.21
N GLN A 66 10.91 -22.97 18.33
CA GLN A 66 10.76 -22.18 19.57
C GLN A 66 12.04 -22.06 20.40
N HIS A 67 13.15 -22.71 20.01
CA HIS A 67 14.38 -22.72 20.81
C HIS A 67 15.45 -21.68 20.41
N LEU A 68 15.18 -20.77 19.46
CA LEU A 68 16.16 -19.78 18.99
C LEU A 68 15.78 -18.30 19.27
N LEU A 69 14.69 -18.04 19.98
CA LEU A 69 14.24 -16.68 20.32
C LEU A 69 14.19 -16.36 21.84
N THR A 70 14.89 -17.14 22.67
CA THR A 70 14.95 -16.92 24.14
C THR A 70 16.35 -16.49 24.64
N ARG A 71 17.09 -15.69 23.85
CA ARG A 71 18.38 -15.12 24.31
C ARG A 71 18.52 -13.60 24.26
N GLN A 72 17.48 -12.84 23.93
CA GLN A 72 17.54 -11.36 23.95
C GLN A 72 16.43 -10.65 24.75
N THR A 73 15.64 -11.37 25.55
CA THR A 73 14.57 -10.79 26.38
C THR A 73 14.65 -11.25 27.84
N CYS A 74 15.85 -11.30 28.43
CA CYS A 74 16.04 -11.71 29.83
C CYS A 74 16.50 -10.60 30.79
N ASN A 75 16.38 -9.30 30.47
CA ASN A 75 16.88 -8.25 31.37
C ASN A 75 15.90 -7.13 31.77
N TYR A 76 14.57 -7.27 31.56
CA TYR A 76 13.64 -6.20 31.97
C TYR A 76 12.28 -6.65 32.54
N VAL A 77 12.16 -7.90 33.01
CA VAL A 77 10.93 -8.37 33.70
C VAL A 77 11.27 -8.91 35.09
N PHE A 78 11.63 -8.01 36.00
CA PHE A 78 11.61 -8.22 37.46
C PHE A 78 11.60 -6.82 38.10
N PRO A 79 10.41 -6.19 38.25
CA PRO A 79 9.85 -6.05 39.59
C PRO A 79 8.31 -5.99 39.61
N LEU A 80 7.63 -7.11 39.89
CA LEU A 80 6.22 -7.11 40.36
C LEU A 80 5.85 -8.40 41.13
N PHE A 81 6.85 -9.08 41.68
CA PHE A 81 6.70 -10.26 42.53
C PHE A 81 7.52 -10.11 43.83
N ALA A 82 7.52 -8.92 44.43
CA ALA A 82 8.28 -8.61 45.65
C ALA A 82 7.41 -8.12 46.83
N GLU A 83 6.10 -8.42 46.84
CA GLU A 83 5.23 -8.12 48.00
C GLU A 83 4.46 -9.34 48.54
N PHE A 84 4.80 -10.56 48.12
CA PHE A 84 4.14 -11.79 48.60
C PHE A 84 5.11 -12.89 49.05
N SER A 85 6.29 -12.53 49.55
CA SER A 85 7.24 -13.49 50.12
C SER A 85 7.82 -13.03 51.45
N ASP A 86 6.97 -12.75 52.43
CA ASP A 86 7.37 -12.77 53.84
C ASP A 86 6.34 -13.57 54.63
N THR A 87 6.46 -14.89 54.59
CA THR A 87 6.15 -15.82 55.69
C THR A 87 6.40 -17.27 55.26
N CYS A 88 7.01 -18.03 56.17
CA CYS A 88 7.15 -19.48 56.19
C CYS A 88 8.37 -20.11 55.48
N PHE A 89 9.53 -19.98 56.15
CA PHE A 89 10.49 -21.08 56.31
C PHE A 89 9.85 -22.26 57.08
N PHE A 90 9.95 -23.50 56.58
CA PHE A 90 10.44 -24.69 57.33
C PHE A 90 10.56 -25.94 56.42
N SER A 91 11.48 -26.81 56.84
CA SER A 91 12.18 -27.92 56.17
C SER A 91 11.37 -29.23 55.97
N PRO A 92 11.94 -30.29 55.35
CA PRO A 92 11.19 -31.37 54.69
C PRO A 92 10.89 -32.56 55.60
N LEU A 93 9.71 -33.20 55.44
CA LEU A 93 9.44 -34.51 56.03
C LEU A 93 8.52 -35.39 55.17
N LYS A 94 8.95 -36.65 55.07
CA LYS A 94 8.26 -37.82 54.48
C LYS A 94 6.94 -38.11 55.20
N LEU A 95 5.88 -38.51 54.47
CA LEU A 95 5.16 -39.81 54.62
C LEU A 95 3.81 -39.86 53.88
N LYS A 96 3.69 -40.94 53.07
CA LYS A 96 2.56 -41.85 52.78
C LYS A 96 1.08 -41.39 52.88
N PHE A 97 0.37 -41.68 51.76
CA PHE A 97 -1.01 -42.17 51.61
C PHE A 97 -2.16 -41.45 52.34
N PHE A 98 -3.08 -40.85 51.58
CA PHE A 98 -4.51 -41.21 51.64
C PHE A 98 -5.22 -40.88 50.32
N HIS A 99 -6.15 -41.76 49.97
CA HIS A 99 -6.91 -41.86 48.74
C HIS A 99 -8.05 -40.82 48.67
N ASN A 100 -8.51 -40.50 47.46
CA ASN A 100 -9.74 -39.79 47.09
C ASN A 100 -9.84 -38.28 47.37
N LYS A 101 -9.51 -37.47 46.36
CA LYS A 101 -10.17 -36.20 45.98
C LYS A 101 -9.61 -35.71 44.63
N ASN A 102 -10.06 -36.30 43.51
CA ASN A 102 -9.58 -35.93 42.17
C ASN A 102 -10.71 -35.82 41.12
N ILE A 103 -11.89 -35.36 41.53
CA ILE A 103 -13.00 -35.11 40.59
C ILE A 103 -13.29 -33.61 40.44
N LEU A 104 -13.17 -32.78 41.49
CA LEU A 104 -13.45 -31.34 41.37
C LEU A 104 -12.38 -30.56 40.59
N THR A 105 -11.10 -30.83 40.83
CA THR A 105 -9.97 -30.11 40.20
C THR A 105 -9.82 -30.44 38.71
N VAL A 106 -10.23 -31.65 38.30
CA VAL A 106 -10.20 -32.08 36.89
C VAL A 106 -11.42 -31.55 36.13
N PHE A 107 -12.57 -31.36 36.80
CA PHE A 107 -13.76 -30.79 36.16
C PHE A 107 -13.68 -29.26 36.01
N SER A 108 -13.13 -28.53 36.98
CA SER A 108 -12.91 -27.08 36.86
C SER A 108 -11.90 -26.74 35.77
N ALA A 109 -10.80 -27.49 35.68
CA ALA A 109 -9.81 -27.33 34.61
C ALA A 109 -10.38 -27.67 33.23
N LYS A 110 -11.24 -28.71 33.12
CA LYS A 110 -11.92 -29.05 31.86
C LYS A 110 -12.98 -28.03 31.45
N LEU A 111 -13.68 -27.40 32.40
CA LEU A 111 -14.68 -26.38 32.10
C LEU A 111 -14.04 -25.05 31.67
N LEU A 112 -12.94 -24.65 32.30
CA LEU A 112 -12.10 -23.53 31.86
C LEU A 112 -11.52 -23.77 30.47
N LEU A 113 -10.94 -24.96 30.23
CA LEU A 113 -10.48 -25.34 28.88
C LEU A 113 -11.60 -25.36 27.84
N PHE A 114 -12.84 -25.72 28.23
CA PHE A 114 -13.98 -25.73 27.32
C PHE A 114 -14.49 -24.31 27.01
N PHE A 115 -14.51 -23.41 28.00
CA PHE A 115 -14.81 -21.99 27.80
C PHE A 115 -13.71 -21.28 27.00
N ASP A 116 -12.44 -21.58 27.28
CA ASP A 116 -11.29 -21.08 26.52
C ASP A 116 -11.30 -21.62 25.08
N LEU A 117 -11.69 -22.88 24.85
CA LEU A 117 -11.86 -23.45 23.51
C LEU A 117 -13.06 -22.87 22.76
N ILE A 118 -14.16 -22.53 23.45
CA ILE A 118 -15.31 -21.85 22.84
C ILE A 118 -14.96 -20.41 22.51
N LEU A 119 -14.30 -19.67 23.41
CA LEU A 119 -13.77 -18.33 23.15
C LEU A 119 -12.73 -18.36 22.03
N LEU A 120 -11.80 -19.32 22.04
CA LEU A 120 -10.82 -19.51 20.96
C LEU A 120 -11.49 -19.91 19.65
N SER A 121 -12.60 -20.66 19.66
CA SER A 121 -13.34 -21.02 18.43
C SER A 121 -14.19 -19.86 17.91
N GLN A 122 -14.74 -19.02 18.80
CA GLN A 122 -15.48 -17.82 18.44
C GLN A 122 -14.53 -16.72 17.99
N CYS A 123 -13.40 -16.51 18.68
CA CYS A 123 -12.29 -15.70 18.23
C CYS A 123 -11.68 -16.25 16.94
N ALA A 124 -11.55 -17.56 16.75
CA ALA A 124 -11.06 -18.14 15.48
C ALA A 124 -12.09 -18.04 14.35
N ARG A 125 -13.40 -18.00 14.64
CA ARG A 125 -14.44 -17.65 13.66
C ARG A 125 -14.45 -16.16 13.36
N TYR A 126 -14.27 -15.29 14.34
CA TYR A 126 -14.13 -13.85 14.17
C TYR A 126 -12.84 -13.50 13.41
N LEU A 127 -11.73 -14.15 13.76
CA LEU A 127 -10.48 -14.09 13.02
C LEU A 127 -10.66 -14.69 11.63
N ARG A 128 -11.32 -15.83 11.42
CA ARG A 128 -11.59 -16.35 10.06
C ARG A 128 -12.48 -15.42 9.22
N PHE A 129 -13.47 -14.76 9.82
CA PHE A 129 -14.33 -13.80 9.12
C PHE A 129 -13.60 -12.48 8.81
N SER A 130 -12.67 -12.07 9.70
CA SER A 130 -11.81 -10.91 9.50
C SER A 130 -10.66 -11.21 8.52
N TYR A 131 -10.17 -12.46 8.45
CA TYR A 131 -9.08 -12.90 7.57
C TYR A 131 -9.54 -13.33 6.17
N SER A 132 -10.83 -13.63 5.96
CA SER A 132 -11.35 -13.92 4.61
C SER A 132 -11.51 -12.67 3.72
N ASN A 133 -11.43 -11.47 4.30
CA ASN A 133 -11.41 -10.19 3.58
C ASN A 133 -10.11 -9.40 3.76
N ILE A 134 -9.06 -10.01 4.32
CA ILE A 134 -7.71 -9.45 4.22
C ILE A 134 -7.24 -9.71 2.81
N SER A 135 -7.43 -8.70 1.96
CA SER A 135 -6.70 -8.57 0.71
C SER A 135 -5.21 -8.74 1.02
N TYR A 136 -4.59 -9.84 0.57
CA TYR A 136 -3.13 -10.02 0.60
C TYR A 136 -2.45 -9.11 -0.45
N TYR A 137 -2.90 -7.86 -0.54
CA TYR A 137 -2.26 -6.86 -1.34
C TYR A 137 -1.35 -6.03 -0.46
N CYS A 138 -0.07 -6.05 -0.81
CA CYS A 138 1.05 -5.59 -0.01
C CYS A 138 0.78 -4.22 0.63
N PRO A 139 0.95 -4.06 1.97
CA PRO A 139 1.14 -2.74 2.54
C PRO A 139 2.52 -2.24 2.07
N LEU A 140 2.61 -1.80 0.81
CA LEU A 140 3.81 -1.20 0.23
C LEU A 140 3.99 0.16 0.86
N ASP A 141 4.55 0.24 2.05
CA ASP A 141 5.01 1.52 2.59
C ASP A 141 6.38 1.86 1.97
N VAL A 142 6.36 1.99 0.65
CA VAL A 142 7.46 2.38 -0.23
C VAL A 142 7.11 3.72 -0.85
N PHE A 143 7.99 4.69 -0.65
CA PHE A 143 7.78 6.08 -1.02
C PHE A 143 8.84 6.52 -2.02
N ILE A 144 8.48 7.46 -2.89
CA ILE A 144 9.44 8.24 -3.66
C ILE A 144 9.56 9.60 -2.96
N VAL A 145 10.78 9.96 -2.56
CA VAL A 145 11.08 11.18 -1.79
C VAL A 145 11.72 12.28 -2.65
N ALA A 146 12.22 11.94 -3.83
CA ALA A 146 12.72 12.89 -4.81
C ALA A 146 12.75 12.27 -6.22
N GLY A 147 12.72 13.11 -7.24
CA GLY A 147 12.78 12.70 -8.63
C GLY A 147 13.18 13.84 -9.55
N LYS A 148 14.14 13.57 -10.44
CA LYS A 148 14.76 14.54 -11.34
C LYS A 148 15.06 13.91 -12.69
N ARG A 149 15.06 14.73 -13.75
CA ARG A 149 15.35 14.31 -15.12
C ARG A 149 16.12 15.38 -15.89
N THR A 150 16.86 15.00 -16.93
CA THR A 150 17.48 15.98 -17.84
C THR A 150 16.45 16.53 -18.81
N ALA A 151 16.66 17.72 -19.36
CA ALA A 151 16.07 18.04 -20.67
C ALA A 151 16.44 16.92 -21.68
N PHE A 152 15.54 16.54 -22.56
CA PHE A 152 15.82 15.53 -23.58
C PHE A 152 16.42 16.20 -24.82
N GLY A 153 17.58 15.71 -25.23
CA GLY A 153 18.30 16.18 -26.41
C GLY A 153 17.84 15.42 -27.65
N ALA A 154 17.69 16.11 -28.78
CA ALA A 154 17.36 15.44 -30.04
C ALA A 154 18.53 14.56 -30.51
N TYR A 155 18.26 13.57 -31.39
CA TYR A 155 19.32 12.77 -32.01
C TYR A 155 20.38 13.65 -32.70
N GLY A 156 21.64 13.51 -32.30
CA GLY A 156 22.75 14.35 -32.78
C GLY A 156 22.70 15.81 -32.30
N GLY A 157 21.86 16.11 -31.31
CA GLY A 157 21.61 17.43 -30.74
C GLY A 157 22.55 17.79 -29.59
N LYS A 158 22.03 18.52 -28.59
CA LYS A 158 22.84 19.13 -27.51
C LYS A 158 23.50 18.13 -26.57
N LEU A 159 22.92 16.94 -26.39
CA LEU A 159 23.42 15.91 -25.47
C LEU A 159 24.28 14.83 -26.12
N LYS A 160 24.58 14.92 -27.43
CA LYS A 160 25.34 13.88 -28.15
C LYS A 160 26.73 13.59 -27.59
N ASN A 161 27.32 14.54 -26.86
CA ASN A 161 28.65 14.42 -26.27
C ASN A 161 28.61 13.98 -24.80
N HIS A 162 27.43 13.68 -24.27
CA HIS A 162 27.24 13.19 -22.91
C HIS A 162 26.91 11.70 -22.98
N THR A 163 27.73 10.89 -22.32
CA THR A 163 27.49 9.45 -22.21
C THR A 163 26.26 9.18 -21.34
N PRO A 164 25.66 7.99 -21.43
CA PRO A 164 24.62 7.59 -20.48
C PRO A 164 25.08 7.69 -19.01
N ILE A 165 26.37 7.49 -18.74
CA ILE A 165 26.92 7.60 -17.38
C ILE A 165 26.96 9.05 -16.93
N ASP A 166 27.39 9.98 -17.79
CA ASP A 166 27.45 11.41 -17.46
C ASP A 166 26.05 11.94 -17.14
N MET A 167 25.06 11.63 -17.98
CA MET A 167 23.68 12.06 -17.76
C MET A 167 23.08 11.39 -16.52
N GLY A 168 23.35 10.10 -16.31
CA GLY A 168 22.89 9.33 -15.15
C GLY A 168 23.44 9.89 -13.83
N GLU A 169 24.71 10.26 -13.80
CA GLU A 169 25.35 10.91 -12.65
C GLU A 169 24.66 12.24 -12.30
N ILE A 170 24.43 13.10 -13.31
CA ILE A 170 23.81 14.42 -13.12
C ILE A 170 22.44 14.28 -12.45
N VAL A 171 21.56 13.42 -12.97
CA VAL A 171 20.20 13.28 -12.44
C VAL A 171 20.16 12.57 -11.10
N ALA A 172 21.01 11.56 -10.89
CA ALA A 172 21.06 10.83 -9.64
C ALA A 172 21.59 11.71 -8.50
N ARG A 173 22.64 12.52 -8.77
CA ARG A 173 23.15 13.52 -7.82
C ARG A 173 22.07 14.53 -7.45
N ALA A 174 21.40 15.11 -8.45
CA ALA A 174 20.35 16.09 -8.21
C ALA A 174 19.13 15.51 -7.49
N ALA A 175 18.76 14.25 -7.76
CA ALA A 175 17.70 13.55 -7.04
C ALA A 175 18.09 13.29 -5.57
N LEU A 176 19.34 12.86 -5.33
CA LEU A 176 19.85 12.63 -3.98
C LEU A 176 19.89 13.94 -3.17
N GLU A 177 20.41 15.02 -3.75
CA GLU A 177 20.43 16.35 -3.14
C GLU A 177 19.00 16.83 -2.82
N ALA A 178 18.06 16.68 -3.75
CA ALA A 178 16.67 17.07 -3.55
C ALA A 178 15.95 16.24 -2.46
N SER A 179 16.41 15.01 -2.19
CA SER A 179 15.81 14.14 -1.18
C SER A 179 16.22 14.46 0.25
N GLY A 180 17.36 15.14 0.46
CA GLY A 180 17.97 15.31 1.77
C GLY A 180 18.61 14.04 2.36
N VAL A 181 18.62 12.92 1.62
CA VAL A 181 19.27 11.68 2.07
C VAL A 181 20.79 11.84 2.04
N SER A 182 21.44 11.49 3.14
CA SER A 182 22.91 11.38 3.19
C SER A 182 23.40 10.28 2.25
N PRO A 183 24.47 10.52 1.45
CA PRO A 183 25.13 9.50 0.63
C PRO A 183 25.44 8.18 1.36
N ASN A 184 25.71 8.25 2.67
CA ASN A 184 26.02 7.07 3.50
C ASN A 184 24.81 6.19 3.82
N ASN A 185 23.59 6.70 3.62
CA ASN A 185 22.35 5.99 3.90
C ASN A 185 21.77 5.29 2.65
N VAL A 186 22.41 5.46 1.49
CA VAL A 186 22.01 4.78 0.24
C VAL A 186 22.47 3.32 0.29
N ASN A 187 21.54 2.38 0.09
CA ASN A 187 21.83 0.94 0.15
C ASN A 187 22.09 0.31 -1.22
N SER A 188 21.48 0.84 -2.29
CA SER A 188 21.57 0.26 -3.63
C SER A 188 21.33 1.31 -4.72
N VAL A 189 21.87 1.07 -5.91
CA VAL A 189 21.67 1.89 -7.11
C VAL A 189 21.27 1.01 -8.30
N ILE A 190 20.13 1.31 -8.91
CA ILE A 190 19.55 0.52 -10.00
C ILE A 190 19.29 1.43 -11.19
N PHE A 191 19.92 1.16 -12.33
CA PHE A 191 19.76 2.00 -13.54
C PHE A 191 19.30 1.19 -14.75
N GLY A 192 18.27 1.69 -15.42
CA GLY A 192 17.86 1.21 -16.73
C GLY A 192 18.81 1.68 -17.83
N ASN A 193 19.22 0.79 -18.72
CA ASN A 193 19.90 1.12 -19.99
C ASN A 193 19.60 0.06 -21.05
N CYS A 194 19.28 0.48 -22.28
CA CYS A 194 18.97 -0.45 -23.37
C CYS A 194 20.11 -0.57 -24.37
N ILE A 195 20.70 0.55 -24.78
CA ILE A 195 21.76 0.60 -25.78
C ILE A 195 23.07 0.90 -25.08
N HIS A 196 24.02 -0.01 -25.24
CA HIS A 196 25.38 0.16 -24.72
C HIS A 196 26.15 1.14 -25.61
N ALA A 197 25.98 2.43 -25.31
CA ALA A 197 26.45 3.56 -26.12
C ALA A 197 27.73 4.23 -25.60
N SER A 198 28.51 3.55 -24.76
CA SER A 198 29.82 4.02 -24.27
C SER A 198 30.78 2.85 -24.06
N ASP A 199 32.08 3.13 -24.03
CA ASP A 199 33.14 2.12 -23.83
C ASP A 199 33.00 1.38 -22.49
N ASP A 200 32.40 2.04 -21.50
CA ASP A 200 32.16 1.56 -20.15
C ASP A 200 30.68 1.25 -19.85
N ALA A 201 29.84 1.10 -20.87
CA ALA A 201 28.40 0.88 -20.72
C ALA A 201 28.05 -0.34 -19.85
N GLY A 202 28.88 -1.39 -19.85
CA GLY A 202 28.70 -2.57 -18.99
C GLY A 202 28.79 -2.25 -17.48
N TYR A 203 29.37 -1.11 -17.12
CA TYR A 203 29.54 -0.66 -15.74
C TYR A 203 28.63 0.52 -15.38
N LEU A 204 27.65 0.87 -16.23
CA LEU A 204 26.88 2.11 -16.13
C LEU A 204 26.38 2.44 -14.72
N ALA A 205 25.58 1.56 -14.10
CA ALA A 205 25.03 1.82 -12.77
C ALA A 205 26.13 1.98 -11.71
N ARG A 206 27.20 1.19 -11.81
CA ARG A 206 28.34 1.24 -10.89
C ARG A 206 29.17 2.50 -11.05
N HIS A 207 29.42 2.95 -12.29
CA HIS A 207 30.14 4.19 -12.56
C HIS A 207 29.33 5.40 -12.13
N VAL A 208 28.01 5.43 -12.37
CA VAL A 208 27.11 6.46 -11.80
C VAL A 208 27.26 6.51 -10.28
N THR A 209 27.16 5.36 -9.60
CA THR A 209 27.30 5.24 -8.14
C THR A 209 28.62 5.82 -7.64
N LEU A 210 29.75 5.43 -8.25
CA LEU A 210 31.08 5.85 -7.81
C LEU A 210 31.35 7.33 -8.13
N ARG A 211 30.94 7.82 -9.30
CA ARG A 211 31.12 9.24 -9.69
C ARG A 211 30.27 10.19 -8.83
N MET A 212 29.12 9.72 -8.35
CA MET A 212 28.34 10.45 -7.34
C MET A 212 29.09 10.65 -6.02
N GLY A 213 30.13 9.86 -5.74
CA GLY A 213 30.84 9.86 -4.46
C GLY A 213 30.15 9.02 -3.39
N LEU A 214 29.28 8.08 -3.78
CA LEU A 214 28.68 7.14 -2.84
C LEU A 214 29.74 6.19 -2.27
N PRO A 215 29.54 5.65 -1.05
CA PRO A 215 30.48 4.71 -0.45
C PRO A 215 30.76 3.50 -1.36
N ILE A 216 32.02 3.07 -1.41
CA ILE A 216 32.45 2.00 -2.31
C ILE A 216 31.70 0.68 -2.11
N HIS A 217 31.16 0.42 -0.91
CA HIS A 217 30.43 -0.80 -0.60
C HIS A 217 28.98 -0.80 -1.12
N VAL A 218 28.44 0.33 -1.56
CA VAL A 218 27.07 0.42 -2.11
C VAL A 218 26.99 -0.36 -3.43
N PRO A 219 26.23 -1.47 -3.52
CA PRO A 219 26.07 -2.23 -4.75
C PRO A 219 25.33 -1.41 -5.82
N ALA A 220 25.52 -1.81 -7.08
CA ALA A 220 24.81 -1.21 -8.20
C ALA A 220 24.49 -2.26 -9.27
N MET A 221 23.34 -2.15 -9.92
CA MET A 221 22.97 -3.01 -11.05
C MET A 221 22.33 -2.23 -12.20
N SER A 222 22.62 -2.67 -13.43
CA SER A 222 21.93 -2.19 -14.62
C SER A 222 20.81 -3.17 -15.01
N VAL A 223 19.63 -2.66 -15.34
CA VAL A 223 18.48 -3.45 -15.78
C VAL A 223 18.07 -3.10 -17.21
N ASN A 224 17.63 -4.10 -17.97
CA ASN A 224 17.13 -3.91 -19.33
C ASN A 224 15.78 -4.62 -19.51
N ARG A 225 14.72 -3.83 -19.62
CA ARG A 225 13.40 -4.22 -20.11
C ARG A 225 12.96 -3.28 -21.23
N LEU A 226 13.88 -2.99 -22.17
CA LEU A 226 13.71 -2.02 -23.26
C LEU A 226 13.06 -0.71 -22.76
N CYS A 227 12.00 -0.26 -23.42
CA CYS A 227 11.26 0.97 -23.13
C CYS A 227 10.70 1.02 -21.68
N GLY A 228 10.57 -0.14 -21.02
CA GLY A 228 10.10 -0.27 -19.64
C GLY A 228 11.20 -0.24 -18.58
N SER A 229 12.49 -0.13 -18.96
CA SER A 229 13.62 -0.23 -18.02
C SER A 229 13.56 0.82 -16.89
N GLY A 230 13.10 2.03 -17.20
CA GLY A 230 12.96 3.09 -16.21
C GLY A 230 11.92 2.76 -15.13
N PHE A 231 10.77 2.20 -15.51
CA PHE A 231 9.80 1.67 -14.54
C PHE A 231 10.36 0.45 -13.81
N GLN A 232 11.06 -0.44 -14.52
CA GLN A 232 11.62 -1.66 -13.95
C GLN A 232 12.64 -1.35 -12.84
N SER A 233 13.47 -0.32 -13.00
CA SER A 233 14.41 0.11 -11.95
C SER A 233 13.70 0.47 -10.63
N ILE A 234 12.56 1.16 -10.72
CA ILE A 234 11.76 1.56 -9.55
C ILE A 234 11.07 0.34 -8.94
N ILE A 235 10.59 -0.59 -9.77
CA ILE A 235 10.01 -1.86 -9.32
C ILE A 235 11.04 -2.69 -8.56
N ASP A 236 12.27 -2.78 -9.07
CA ASP A 236 13.32 -3.56 -8.41
C ASP A 236 13.79 -2.88 -7.12
N ALA A 237 13.87 -1.54 -7.09
CA ALA A 237 14.09 -0.78 -5.86
C ALA A 237 13.01 -1.03 -4.81
N ALA A 238 11.73 -1.00 -5.21
CA ALA A 238 10.62 -1.30 -4.34
C ALA A 238 10.70 -2.75 -3.82
N ARG A 239 11.06 -3.72 -4.67
CA ARG A 239 11.24 -5.12 -4.27
C ARG A 239 12.35 -5.30 -3.24
N GLU A 240 13.52 -4.69 -3.45
CA GLU A 240 14.63 -4.73 -2.47
C GLU A 240 14.18 -4.18 -1.12
N ILE A 241 13.40 -3.10 -1.11
CA ILE A 241 12.85 -2.52 0.13
C ILE A 241 11.85 -3.47 0.78
N MET A 242 10.94 -4.07 0.01
CA MET A 242 9.92 -4.97 0.52
C MET A 242 10.49 -6.22 1.18
N VAL A 243 11.57 -6.78 0.63
CA VAL A 243 12.22 -7.97 1.19
C VAL A 243 13.17 -7.64 2.34
N GLY A 244 13.38 -6.35 2.62
CA GLY A 244 14.22 -5.86 3.72
C GLY A 244 15.71 -5.76 3.40
N ASP A 245 16.10 -5.90 2.13
CA ASP A 245 17.51 -5.82 1.69
C ASP A 245 18.00 -4.36 1.65
N SER A 246 17.10 -3.42 1.37
CA SER A 246 17.40 -1.98 1.24
C SER A 246 16.39 -1.11 2.00
N ASN A 247 16.81 0.07 2.44
CA ASN A 247 15.95 1.10 3.02
C ASN A 247 15.87 2.36 2.15
N VAL A 248 16.96 2.70 1.46
CA VAL A 248 17.00 3.77 0.45
C VAL A 248 17.73 3.27 -0.79
N VAL A 249 17.07 3.42 -1.95
CA VAL A 249 17.58 2.98 -3.26
C VAL A 249 17.47 4.12 -4.27
N ILE A 250 18.53 4.33 -5.04
CA ILE A 250 18.48 5.24 -6.20
C ILE A 250 18.04 4.42 -7.41
N ALA A 251 16.91 4.77 -8.01
CA ALA A 251 16.38 4.10 -9.20
C ALA A 251 16.32 5.07 -10.38
N GLY A 252 16.89 4.70 -11.53
CA GLY A 252 16.98 5.59 -12.67
C GLY A 252 16.92 4.90 -14.03
N GLY A 253 16.98 5.71 -15.07
CA GLY A 253 17.20 5.27 -16.44
C GLY A 253 18.06 6.29 -17.16
N SER A 254 19.00 5.83 -17.98
CA SER A 254 19.85 6.70 -18.79
C SER A 254 20.11 6.09 -20.16
N GLU A 255 19.89 6.89 -21.21
CA GLU A 255 20.01 6.45 -22.59
C GLU A 255 20.66 7.55 -23.43
N SER A 256 21.64 7.16 -24.25
CA SER A 256 22.23 8.02 -25.29
C SER A 256 22.12 7.27 -26.61
N MET A 257 21.08 7.57 -27.37
CA MET A 257 20.85 6.96 -28.68
C MET A 257 21.77 7.58 -29.74
N SER A 258 22.19 8.84 -29.55
CA SER A 258 23.19 9.51 -30.40
C SER A 258 24.56 8.84 -30.39
N GLN A 259 24.94 8.20 -29.28
CA GLN A 259 26.22 7.51 -29.14
C GLN A 259 26.15 6.00 -29.45
N ALA A 260 25.00 5.52 -29.96
CA ALA A 260 24.91 4.13 -30.40
C ALA A 260 26.02 3.80 -31.42
N THR A 261 26.67 2.66 -31.23
CA THR A 261 27.89 2.32 -31.97
C THR A 261 27.57 1.61 -33.29
N TYR A 262 28.52 1.64 -34.22
CA TYR A 262 28.56 0.66 -35.31
C TYR A 262 29.38 -0.55 -34.86
N ALA A 263 28.85 -1.76 -35.06
CA ALA A 263 29.51 -3.01 -34.72
C ALA A 263 29.97 -3.76 -35.97
N VAL A 264 31.15 -4.39 -35.91
CA VAL A 264 31.60 -5.37 -36.91
C VAL A 264 31.59 -6.75 -36.25
N ARG A 265 30.80 -7.66 -36.82
CA ARG A 265 30.60 -9.02 -36.29
C ARG A 265 31.51 -10.02 -37.01
N ASP A 266 31.72 -11.18 -36.40
CA ASP A 266 32.43 -12.33 -36.99
C ASP A 266 33.90 -12.13 -37.38
N VAL A 267 34.58 -11.13 -36.80
CA VAL A 267 35.99 -10.82 -37.10
C VAL A 267 37.00 -11.30 -36.04
N ARG A 268 36.54 -11.66 -34.82
CA ARG A 268 37.44 -11.98 -33.69
C ARG A 268 38.41 -13.14 -33.95
N PHE A 269 38.00 -14.11 -34.78
CA PHE A 269 38.76 -15.34 -35.03
C PHE A 269 39.27 -15.45 -36.47
N GLY A 270 39.42 -14.29 -37.14
CA GLY A 270 39.78 -14.21 -38.55
C GLY A 270 38.57 -14.30 -39.48
N THR A 271 38.76 -13.87 -40.72
CA THR A 271 37.72 -13.79 -41.74
C THR A 271 38.08 -14.63 -42.95
N LYS A 272 37.09 -15.18 -43.64
CA LYS A 272 37.32 -15.86 -44.93
C LYS A 272 37.72 -14.83 -46.00
N PHE A 273 38.59 -15.23 -46.94
CA PHE A 273 38.89 -14.40 -48.11
C PHE A 273 37.59 -14.05 -48.86
N GLY A 274 37.38 -12.77 -49.16
CA GLY A 274 36.15 -12.27 -49.80
C GLY A 274 34.93 -12.15 -48.89
N ALA A 275 35.06 -12.33 -47.56
CA ALA A 275 33.96 -12.10 -46.63
C ALA A 275 33.46 -10.65 -46.70
N LYS A 276 32.14 -10.47 -46.84
CA LYS A 276 31.49 -9.17 -46.78
C LYS A 276 31.26 -8.79 -45.32
N LEU A 277 32.23 -8.09 -44.73
CA LEU A 277 32.08 -7.53 -43.40
C LEU A 277 31.14 -6.32 -43.47
N GLY A 278 30.05 -6.36 -42.71
CA GLY A 278 29.12 -5.24 -42.57
C GLY A 278 29.50 -4.36 -41.38
N LEU A 279 29.27 -3.04 -41.52
CA LEU A 279 29.13 -2.15 -40.38
C LEU A 279 27.65 -2.16 -39.96
N HIS A 280 27.39 -2.72 -38.78
CA HIS A 280 26.05 -2.89 -38.24
C HIS A 280 25.67 -1.73 -37.34
N ASP A 281 24.59 -1.02 -37.63
CA ASP A 281 24.06 0.05 -36.79
C ASP A 281 23.33 -0.54 -35.58
N THR A 282 23.93 -0.45 -34.38
CA THR A 282 23.36 -1.06 -33.17
C THR A 282 22.06 -0.41 -32.71
N LEU A 283 21.82 0.86 -33.07
CA LEU A 283 20.55 1.53 -32.79
C LEU A 283 19.44 0.92 -33.64
N MET A 284 19.67 0.77 -34.94
CA MET A 284 18.69 0.16 -35.84
C MET A 284 18.40 -1.31 -35.47
N GLU A 285 19.43 -2.06 -35.08
CA GLU A 285 19.28 -3.43 -34.59
C GLU A 285 18.43 -3.48 -33.31
N THR A 286 18.59 -2.52 -32.39
CA THR A 286 17.78 -2.45 -31.15
C THR A 286 16.32 -2.09 -31.44
N LEU A 287 16.06 -1.27 -32.46
CA LEU A 287 14.71 -0.86 -32.88
C LEU A 287 14.04 -1.86 -33.83
N THR A 288 14.68 -2.99 -34.09
CA THR A 288 14.15 -4.08 -34.93
C THR A 288 14.02 -5.36 -34.12
N ASP A 289 12.79 -5.85 -33.97
CA ASP A 289 12.57 -7.13 -33.33
C ASP A 289 12.81 -8.26 -34.34
N THR A 290 13.89 -8.99 -34.13
CA THR A 290 14.34 -10.09 -34.99
C THR A 290 13.46 -11.34 -34.87
N PHE A 291 12.66 -11.47 -33.81
CA PHE A 291 11.72 -12.59 -33.66
C PHE A 291 10.55 -12.48 -34.65
N VAL A 292 10.02 -11.27 -34.83
CA VAL A 292 8.98 -10.98 -35.83
C VAL A 292 9.55 -10.48 -37.16
N GLY A 293 10.83 -10.15 -37.21
CA GLY A 293 11.51 -9.65 -38.41
C GLY A 293 11.04 -8.26 -38.83
N ALA A 294 10.62 -7.41 -37.88
CA ALA A 294 10.00 -6.13 -38.16
C ALA A 294 10.52 -4.99 -37.25
N PRO A 295 10.73 -3.78 -37.80
CA PRO A 295 11.03 -2.61 -36.98
C PRO A 295 9.82 -2.20 -36.14
N MET A 296 10.05 -1.51 -35.02
CA MET A 296 8.96 -1.09 -34.12
C MET A 296 7.87 -0.28 -34.84
N GLY A 297 8.25 0.55 -35.82
CA GLY A 297 7.28 1.28 -36.64
C GLY A 297 6.33 0.39 -37.44
N MET A 298 6.77 -0.78 -37.90
CA MET A 298 5.90 -1.75 -38.57
C MET A 298 4.93 -2.45 -37.61
N THR A 299 5.29 -2.61 -36.33
CA THR A 299 4.34 -3.07 -35.30
C THR A 299 3.23 -2.03 -35.07
N ALA A 300 3.58 -0.73 -35.16
CA ALA A 300 2.63 0.39 -35.07
C ALA A 300 1.74 0.53 -36.33
N GLU A 301 2.22 0.12 -37.50
CA GLU A 301 1.36 -0.03 -38.70
C GLU A 301 0.40 -1.22 -38.56
N THR A 302 0.89 -2.33 -38.00
CA THR A 302 0.08 -3.53 -37.76
C THR A 302 -1.03 -3.27 -36.76
N ILE A 303 -0.74 -2.59 -35.64
CA ILE A 303 -1.77 -2.23 -34.66
C ILE A 303 -2.80 -1.27 -35.27
N ALA A 304 -2.36 -0.27 -36.05
CA ALA A 304 -3.26 0.65 -36.72
C ALA A 304 -4.24 -0.07 -37.66
N THR A 305 -3.72 -0.98 -38.49
CA THR A 305 -4.51 -1.78 -39.43
C THR A 305 -5.51 -2.66 -38.67
N LYS A 306 -5.05 -3.37 -37.64
CA LYS A 306 -5.88 -4.31 -36.87
C LYS A 306 -7.03 -3.62 -36.14
N PHE A 307 -6.81 -2.41 -35.66
CA PHE A 307 -7.75 -1.66 -34.84
C PHE A 307 -8.47 -0.53 -35.59
N GLY A 308 -8.23 -0.39 -36.91
CA GLY A 308 -8.89 0.60 -37.76
C GLY A 308 -8.55 2.05 -37.41
N ILE A 309 -7.32 2.32 -36.97
CA ILE A 309 -6.86 3.70 -36.71
C ILE A 309 -6.50 4.37 -38.03
N THR A 310 -7.10 5.54 -38.26
CA THR A 310 -6.83 6.33 -39.46
C THR A 310 -5.59 7.21 -39.29
N ARG A 311 -5.00 7.64 -40.41
CA ARG A 311 -3.90 8.61 -40.41
C ARG A 311 -4.29 9.92 -39.71
N GLN A 312 -5.50 10.42 -39.97
CA GLN A 312 -6.00 11.65 -39.36
C GLN A 312 -6.02 11.54 -37.83
N GLN A 313 -6.55 10.44 -37.28
CA GLN A 313 -6.57 10.21 -35.83
C GLN A 313 -5.16 10.15 -35.22
N ALA A 314 -4.21 9.53 -35.91
CA ALA A 314 -2.82 9.49 -35.45
C ALA A 314 -2.19 10.90 -35.44
N ASP A 315 -2.46 11.71 -36.47
CA ASP A 315 -1.95 13.08 -36.54
C ASP A 315 -2.63 14.00 -35.51
N GLU A 316 -3.91 13.78 -35.17
CA GLU A 316 -4.61 14.50 -34.10
C GLU A 316 -3.97 14.23 -32.72
N VAL A 317 -3.61 12.98 -32.42
CA VAL A 317 -2.88 12.63 -31.19
C VAL A 317 -1.51 13.33 -31.16
N ALA A 318 -0.80 13.36 -32.29
CA ALA A 318 0.50 14.02 -32.38
C ALA A 318 0.40 15.54 -32.16
N LEU A 319 -0.58 16.19 -32.79
CA LEU A 319 -0.83 17.62 -32.59
C LEU A 319 -1.20 17.94 -31.13
N ARG A 320 -2.03 17.10 -30.51
CA ARG A 320 -2.40 17.23 -29.09
C ARG A 320 -1.16 17.14 -28.20
N SER A 321 -0.27 16.18 -28.44
CA SER A 321 0.97 16.01 -27.67
C SER A 321 1.88 17.24 -27.77
N GLN A 322 2.15 17.72 -29.00
CA GLN A 322 2.98 18.92 -29.23
C GLN A 322 2.36 20.18 -28.59
N THR A 323 1.04 20.34 -28.71
CA THR A 323 0.32 21.48 -28.12
C THR A 323 0.39 21.46 -26.60
N ARG A 324 0.16 20.31 -25.97
CA ARG A 324 0.20 20.15 -24.51
C ARG A 324 1.61 20.34 -23.95
N TRP A 325 2.63 19.80 -24.61
CA TRP A 325 4.01 20.06 -24.21
C TRP A 325 4.34 21.55 -24.23
N ARG A 326 3.98 22.25 -25.32
CA ARG A 326 4.22 23.70 -25.46
C ARG A 326 3.54 24.49 -24.35
N LEU A 327 2.28 24.18 -24.04
CA LEU A 327 1.53 24.81 -22.97
C LEU A 327 2.17 24.53 -21.59
N ALA A 328 2.56 23.29 -21.32
CA ALA A 328 3.19 22.91 -20.06
C ALA A 328 4.56 23.57 -19.88
N ASN A 329 5.37 23.63 -20.94
CA ASN A 329 6.66 24.29 -20.95
C ASN A 329 6.52 25.80 -20.71
N ASN A 330 5.61 26.47 -21.42
CA ASN A 330 5.37 27.91 -21.28
C ASN A 330 4.86 28.28 -19.89
N ASN A 331 4.06 27.41 -19.26
CA ASN A 331 3.60 27.58 -17.88
C ASN A 331 4.61 27.12 -16.83
N GLY A 332 5.78 26.61 -17.25
CA GLY A 332 6.88 26.22 -16.37
C GLY A 332 6.64 24.94 -15.57
N TYR A 333 5.75 24.06 -16.01
CA TYR A 333 5.40 22.83 -15.27
C TYR A 333 6.58 21.86 -15.12
N PHE A 334 7.53 21.88 -16.07
CA PHE A 334 8.72 21.01 -16.02
C PHE A 334 9.88 21.56 -15.17
N LYS A 335 9.78 22.78 -14.64
CA LYS A 335 10.91 23.43 -13.92
C LYS A 335 11.34 22.66 -12.67
N GLN A 336 10.40 22.00 -11.98
CA GLN A 336 10.70 21.26 -10.76
C GLN A 336 11.35 19.90 -11.03
N GLU A 337 11.10 19.31 -12.20
CA GLU A 337 11.66 18.00 -12.59
C GLU A 337 12.99 18.11 -13.35
N ILE A 338 13.22 19.18 -14.12
CA ILE A 338 14.42 19.32 -14.95
C ILE A 338 15.65 19.73 -14.12
N VAL A 339 16.77 19.08 -14.41
CA VAL A 339 18.11 19.47 -13.95
C VAL A 339 18.87 20.09 -15.13
N PRO A 340 19.45 21.29 -14.97
CA PRO A 340 20.30 21.89 -15.99
C PRO A 340 21.53 21.03 -16.32
N VAL A 341 21.73 20.74 -17.60
CA VAL A 341 22.94 20.07 -18.08
C VAL A 341 23.85 21.10 -18.76
N LYS A 342 25.11 21.19 -18.32
CA LYS A 342 26.08 22.05 -19.01
C LYS A 342 26.45 21.44 -20.36
N VAL A 343 26.22 22.19 -21.43
CA VAL A 343 26.56 21.79 -22.80
C VAL A 343 27.52 22.81 -23.42
N LYS A 344 28.48 22.30 -24.22
CA LYS A 344 29.45 23.15 -24.92
C LYS A 344 28.88 23.59 -26.25
N THR A 345 28.79 24.90 -26.46
CA THR A 345 28.42 25.51 -27.75
C THR A 345 29.60 26.22 -28.37
N LYS A 346 29.44 26.65 -29.63
CA LYS A 346 30.44 27.52 -30.29
C LYS A 346 30.66 28.85 -29.55
N LYS A 347 29.71 29.29 -28.71
CA LYS A 347 29.76 30.55 -27.96
C LYS A 347 30.21 30.38 -26.50
N GLY A 348 30.53 29.16 -26.05
CA GLY A 348 30.87 28.83 -24.67
C GLY A 348 29.96 27.79 -24.05
N GLU A 349 30.04 27.61 -22.73
CA GLU A 349 29.14 26.73 -21.98
C GLU A 349 27.77 27.40 -21.78
N GLU A 350 26.70 26.64 -22.00
CA GLU A 350 25.32 27.04 -21.68
C GLU A 350 24.62 25.95 -20.86
N ASN A 351 23.60 26.34 -20.12
CA ASN A 351 22.70 25.39 -19.46
C ASN A 351 21.64 24.91 -20.45
N PHE A 352 21.52 23.59 -20.58
CA PHE A 352 20.46 22.92 -21.32
C PHE A 352 19.35 22.50 -20.36
N GLU A 353 18.19 23.17 -20.47
CA GLU A 353 17.07 23.09 -19.51
C GLU A 353 15.69 22.97 -20.18
N VAL A 354 15.64 22.92 -21.51
CA VAL A 354 14.39 22.82 -22.28
C VAL A 354 14.52 21.68 -23.27
N ASP A 355 13.52 20.80 -23.34
CA ASP A 355 13.51 19.68 -24.29
C ASP A 355 13.72 20.18 -25.73
N GLU A 356 14.60 19.52 -26.49
CA GLU A 356 15.05 19.99 -27.81
C GLU A 356 14.20 19.45 -28.97
N HIS A 357 13.55 18.29 -28.77
CA HIS A 357 12.76 17.61 -29.80
C HIS A 357 11.38 18.23 -30.17
N PRO A 358 10.69 18.97 -29.28
CA PRO A 358 9.39 19.56 -29.58
C PRO A 358 9.38 20.50 -30.78
N ARG A 359 8.26 20.52 -31.51
CA ARG A 359 8.13 21.17 -32.82
C ARG A 359 6.84 21.96 -32.90
N GLU A 360 6.92 23.19 -33.43
CA GLU A 360 5.72 23.91 -33.88
C GLU A 360 5.10 23.14 -35.06
N THR A 361 3.82 22.79 -34.94
CA THR A 361 3.15 21.90 -35.89
C THR A 361 1.68 22.24 -36.07
N SER A 362 1.06 21.68 -37.10
CA SER A 362 -0.36 21.79 -37.42
C SER A 362 -0.84 20.54 -38.16
N MET A 363 -2.15 20.32 -38.25
CA MET A 363 -2.70 19.21 -39.06
C MET A 363 -2.27 19.29 -40.52
N GLU A 364 -2.10 20.50 -41.07
CA GLU A 364 -1.62 20.70 -42.44
C GLU A 364 -0.17 20.24 -42.61
N ILE A 365 0.71 20.58 -41.65
CA ILE A 365 2.10 20.14 -41.66
C ILE A 365 2.17 18.62 -41.51
N LEU A 366 1.45 18.06 -40.55
CA LEU A 366 1.42 16.61 -40.30
C LEU A 366 0.87 15.84 -41.51
N GLY A 367 -0.20 16.33 -42.14
CA GLY A 367 -0.82 15.68 -43.31
C GLY A 367 0.09 15.62 -44.54
N LYS A 368 1.07 16.52 -44.66
CA LYS A 368 2.05 16.53 -45.77
C LYS A 368 3.20 15.53 -45.57
N LEU A 369 3.39 14.97 -44.36
CA LEU A 369 4.51 14.10 -44.08
C LEU A 369 4.33 12.71 -44.72
N PRO A 370 5.38 12.16 -45.37
CA PRO A 370 5.33 10.83 -45.94
C PRO A 370 5.32 9.74 -44.86
N SER A 371 4.74 8.60 -45.19
CA SER A 371 4.81 7.38 -44.39
C SER A 371 6.25 6.90 -44.23
N ALA A 372 6.69 6.63 -43.00
CA ALA A 372 8.09 6.34 -42.67
C ALA A 372 8.47 4.86 -42.88
N PHE A 373 7.55 3.92 -42.66
CA PHE A 373 7.88 2.48 -42.62
C PHE A 373 7.24 1.65 -43.73
N LYS A 374 6.03 2.02 -44.16
CA LYS A 374 5.26 1.30 -45.18
C LYS A 374 4.70 2.30 -46.18
N LYS A 375 4.83 2.04 -47.48
CA LYS A 375 4.21 2.89 -48.52
C LYS A 375 2.69 2.94 -48.32
N GLY A 376 2.15 4.15 -48.15
CA GLY A 376 0.73 4.36 -47.84
C GLY A 376 0.33 3.96 -46.41
N GLY A 377 1.31 3.75 -45.53
CA GLY A 377 1.10 3.56 -44.09
C GLY A 377 0.74 4.86 -43.38
N ILE A 378 0.40 4.74 -42.09
CA ILE A 378 -0.04 5.88 -41.29
C ILE A 378 1.07 6.47 -40.41
N VAL A 379 2.13 5.73 -40.14
CA VAL A 379 3.22 6.16 -39.25
C VAL A 379 4.16 7.08 -40.01
N THR A 380 4.44 8.26 -39.45
CA THR A 380 5.32 9.29 -40.01
C THR A 380 6.30 9.81 -38.96
N ALA A 381 7.28 10.61 -39.39
CA ALA A 381 8.18 11.32 -38.49
C ALA A 381 7.49 12.39 -37.59
N GLY A 382 6.23 12.75 -37.91
CA GLY A 382 5.45 13.72 -37.14
C GLY A 382 4.57 13.08 -36.06
N ASN A 383 4.23 11.79 -36.21
CA ASN A 383 3.33 11.07 -35.30
C ASN A 383 3.99 9.83 -34.64
N ALA A 384 5.31 9.73 -34.75
CA ALA A 384 6.16 8.82 -33.98
C ALA A 384 7.05 9.63 -33.03
N SER A 385 7.47 9.04 -31.92
CA SER A 385 8.48 9.67 -31.06
C SER A 385 9.83 9.78 -31.75
N GLY A 386 10.57 10.82 -31.38
CA GLY A 386 11.94 11.00 -31.83
C GLY A 386 12.91 10.07 -31.12
N ILE A 387 13.98 9.71 -31.85
CA ILE A 387 15.23 9.24 -31.25
C ILE A 387 15.84 10.41 -30.49
N CYS A 388 16.23 10.19 -29.23
CA CYS A 388 16.72 11.25 -28.36
C CYS A 388 17.59 10.69 -27.22
N ASP A 389 18.25 11.60 -26.53
CA ASP A 389 19.14 11.31 -25.40
C ASP A 389 18.56 11.90 -24.11
N GLY A 390 18.75 11.23 -22.99
CA GLY A 390 18.38 11.77 -21.68
C GLY A 390 18.47 10.78 -20.54
N ALA A 391 18.41 11.30 -19.32
CA ALA A 391 18.40 10.51 -18.08
C ALA A 391 17.34 10.99 -17.09
N SER A 392 16.95 10.13 -16.17
CA SER A 392 16.01 10.40 -15.09
C SER A 392 16.31 9.50 -13.90
N ALA A 393 16.18 10.01 -12.68
CA ALA A 393 16.38 9.26 -11.44
C ALA A 393 15.38 9.68 -10.36
N VAL A 394 15.04 8.72 -9.50
CA VAL A 394 14.22 8.89 -8.30
C VAL A 394 14.92 8.27 -7.09
N ILE A 395 14.60 8.78 -5.90
CA ILE A 395 15.02 8.21 -4.63
C ILE A 395 13.83 7.48 -4.02
N VAL A 396 13.96 6.16 -3.88
CA VAL A 396 12.93 5.29 -3.31
C VAL A 396 13.33 4.96 -1.87
N ALA A 397 12.40 5.09 -0.93
CA ALA A 397 12.65 4.93 0.49
C ALA A 397 11.55 4.09 1.17
N SER A 398 11.94 3.30 2.17
CA SER A 398 11.00 2.61 3.07
C SER A 398 10.32 3.59 4.03
N GLU A 399 9.16 3.23 4.58
CA GLU A 399 8.52 4.01 5.66
C GLU A 399 9.47 4.28 6.82
N LYS A 400 10.28 3.27 7.16
CA LYS A 400 11.30 3.36 8.20
C LYS A 400 12.33 4.44 7.86
N ALA A 401 12.88 4.42 6.64
CA ALA A 401 13.83 5.44 6.20
C ALA A 401 13.23 6.84 6.18
N VAL A 402 11.97 6.96 5.74
CA VAL A 402 11.24 8.24 5.75
C VAL A 402 11.15 8.80 7.18
N LYS A 403 10.83 7.96 8.17
CA LYS A 403 10.76 8.36 9.59
C LYS A 403 12.14 8.64 10.19
N ASP A 404 13.07 7.70 10.04
CA ASP A 404 14.40 7.75 10.66
C ASP A 404 15.27 8.90 10.13
N TYR A 405 15.11 9.26 8.85
CA TYR A 405 15.87 10.32 8.20
C TYR A 405 15.06 11.61 7.99
N HIS A 406 13.84 11.69 8.52
CA HIS A 406 12.95 12.84 8.40
C HIS A 406 12.75 13.31 6.94
N LEU A 407 12.58 12.34 6.03
CA LEU A 407 12.40 12.63 4.61
C LEU A 407 10.98 13.12 4.33
N THR A 408 10.82 13.91 3.28
CA THR A 408 9.50 14.32 2.79
C THR A 408 9.04 13.35 1.69
N PRO A 409 8.07 12.45 1.94
CA PRO A 409 7.53 11.58 0.90
C PRO A 409 6.70 12.41 -0.09
N LEU A 410 6.96 12.23 -1.39
CA LEU A 410 6.22 12.93 -2.44
C LEU A 410 5.04 12.09 -2.93
N VAL A 411 5.30 10.81 -3.20
CA VAL A 411 4.29 9.82 -3.58
C VAL A 411 4.57 8.47 -2.93
N LYS A 412 3.52 7.68 -2.73
CA LYS A 412 3.56 6.27 -2.35
C LYS A 412 3.38 5.40 -3.59
N ILE A 413 4.14 4.31 -3.70
CA ILE A 413 3.94 3.32 -4.77
C ILE A 413 2.82 2.37 -4.33
N ILE A 414 1.66 2.48 -4.97
CA ILE A 414 0.50 1.63 -4.66
C ILE A 414 0.69 0.23 -5.24
N GLY A 415 1.24 0.15 -6.44
CA GLY A 415 1.39 -1.13 -7.11
C GLY A 415 1.92 -1.03 -8.52
N TRP A 416 2.29 -2.18 -9.07
CA TRP A 416 2.74 -2.33 -10.45
C TRP A 416 2.37 -3.69 -11.01
N ASN A 417 2.37 -3.77 -12.34
CA ASN A 417 2.20 -5.00 -13.08
C ASN A 417 3.03 -4.97 -14.37
N VAL A 418 3.50 -6.15 -14.78
CA VAL A 418 4.22 -6.37 -16.05
C VAL A 418 3.54 -7.51 -16.76
N SER A 419 3.28 -7.35 -18.05
CA SER A 419 2.58 -8.36 -18.85
C SER A 419 3.26 -8.57 -20.20
N GLY A 420 3.22 -9.80 -20.70
CA GLY A 420 3.59 -10.13 -22.07
C GLY A 420 2.41 -9.94 -23.02
N CYS A 421 2.70 -9.66 -24.29
CA CYS A 421 1.74 -9.62 -25.38
C CYS A 421 2.40 -10.10 -26.67
N ASP A 422 1.63 -10.19 -27.75
CA ASP A 422 2.16 -10.57 -29.06
C ASP A 422 3.19 -9.51 -29.54
N PRO A 423 4.44 -9.90 -29.83
CA PRO A 423 5.48 -8.96 -30.27
C PRO A 423 5.14 -8.20 -31.56
N SER A 424 4.31 -8.78 -32.45
CA SER A 424 3.88 -8.12 -33.70
C SER A 424 2.99 -6.91 -33.47
N ILE A 425 2.38 -6.81 -32.29
CA ILE A 425 1.52 -5.70 -31.84
C ILE A 425 1.95 -5.19 -30.47
N MET A 426 3.25 -5.21 -30.17
CA MET A 426 3.82 -4.87 -28.86
C MET A 426 3.29 -3.59 -28.23
N GLY A 427 2.86 -2.62 -29.06
CA GLY A 427 2.24 -1.37 -28.64
C GLY A 427 1.00 -1.54 -27.74
N ILE A 428 0.31 -2.68 -27.81
CA ILE A 428 -0.86 -2.97 -26.98
C ILE A 428 -0.48 -3.32 -25.53
N GLY A 429 0.79 -3.59 -25.24
CA GLY A 429 1.29 -4.04 -23.93
C GLY A 429 0.75 -3.30 -22.70
N PRO A 430 0.54 -1.97 -22.72
CA PRO A 430 -0.09 -1.25 -21.61
C PRO A 430 -1.46 -1.78 -21.23
N VAL A 431 -2.27 -2.26 -22.17
CA VAL A 431 -3.64 -2.73 -21.90
C VAL A 431 -3.67 -3.90 -20.91
N PRO A 432 -3.01 -5.05 -21.17
CA PRO A 432 -2.96 -6.13 -20.19
C PRO A 432 -2.16 -5.78 -18.93
N ALA A 433 -1.15 -4.90 -19.03
CA ALA A 433 -0.41 -4.44 -17.86
C ALA A 433 -1.32 -3.64 -16.90
N VAL A 434 -2.06 -2.65 -17.41
CA VAL A 434 -3.00 -1.82 -16.64
C VAL A 434 -4.17 -2.66 -16.11
N LYS A 435 -4.82 -3.50 -16.94
CA LYS A 435 -5.92 -4.35 -16.49
C LYS A 435 -5.50 -5.28 -15.36
N GLY A 436 -4.38 -5.97 -15.53
CA GLY A 436 -3.84 -6.83 -14.48
C GLY A 436 -3.42 -6.05 -13.24
N LEU A 437 -2.96 -4.79 -13.37
CA LEU A 437 -2.68 -3.94 -12.22
C LEU A 437 -3.96 -3.58 -11.46
N MET A 438 -5.00 -3.12 -12.14
CA MET A 438 -6.28 -2.74 -11.53
C MET A 438 -6.90 -3.92 -10.76
N GLU A 439 -6.88 -5.11 -11.35
CA GLU A 439 -7.31 -6.35 -10.67
C GLU A 439 -6.49 -6.63 -9.42
N LYS A 440 -5.16 -6.45 -9.50
CA LYS A 440 -4.22 -6.70 -8.41
C LYS A 440 -4.42 -5.72 -7.25
N VAL A 441 -4.62 -4.42 -7.52
CA VAL A 441 -4.83 -3.36 -6.51
C VAL A 441 -6.28 -3.21 -6.08
N GLN A 442 -7.22 -3.88 -6.74
CA GLN A 442 -8.67 -3.74 -6.53
C GLN A 442 -9.18 -2.29 -6.65
N MET A 443 -8.63 -1.54 -7.63
CA MET A 443 -9.03 -0.16 -7.92
C MET A 443 -9.71 -0.08 -9.29
N ASN A 444 -10.51 0.96 -9.51
CA ASN A 444 -11.08 1.24 -10.81
C ASN A 444 -10.18 2.22 -11.57
N LEU A 445 -10.10 2.05 -12.88
CA LEU A 445 -9.36 2.98 -13.74
C LEU A 445 -9.93 4.41 -13.69
N LYS A 446 -11.21 4.56 -13.34
CA LYS A 446 -11.87 5.86 -13.13
C LYS A 446 -11.35 6.62 -11.91
N ASP A 447 -10.74 5.91 -10.96
CA ASP A 447 -10.16 6.48 -9.74
C ASP A 447 -8.81 7.17 -10.05
N MET A 448 -8.27 7.00 -11.26
CA MET A 448 -7.03 7.66 -11.68
C MET A 448 -7.32 9.11 -12.07
N ASP A 449 -6.65 10.03 -11.39
CA ASP A 449 -6.75 11.47 -11.67
C ASP A 449 -5.87 11.87 -12.86
N LEU A 450 -4.71 11.22 -13.00
CA LEU A 450 -3.80 11.40 -14.12
C LEU A 450 -3.35 10.04 -14.67
N VAL A 451 -3.20 9.97 -15.99
CA VAL A 451 -2.70 8.79 -16.69
C VAL A 451 -1.58 9.21 -17.65
N GLU A 452 -0.49 8.47 -17.64
CA GLU A 452 0.57 8.57 -18.65
C GLU A 452 0.70 7.24 -19.38
N VAL A 453 0.54 7.30 -20.70
CA VAL A 453 0.85 6.19 -21.62
C VAL A 453 1.97 6.68 -22.52
N ASN A 454 3.14 6.04 -22.44
CA ASN A 454 4.30 6.46 -23.24
C ASN A 454 3.98 6.50 -24.74
N GLU A 455 4.25 7.64 -25.37
CA GLU A 455 3.89 7.90 -26.77
C GLU A 455 4.96 7.44 -27.77
N ALA A 456 5.20 6.13 -27.84
CA ALA A 456 6.14 5.59 -28.84
C ALA A 456 5.66 5.87 -30.28
N PHE A 457 4.36 5.62 -30.53
CA PHE A 457 3.71 5.93 -31.79
C PHE A 457 2.27 6.38 -31.52
N ALA A 458 1.78 7.37 -32.25
CA ALA A 458 0.41 7.89 -32.08
C ALA A 458 -0.65 6.81 -32.29
N SER A 459 -0.44 5.91 -33.26
CA SER A 459 -1.37 4.80 -33.52
C SER A 459 -1.48 3.85 -32.33
N GLN A 460 -0.37 3.55 -31.67
CA GLN A 460 -0.34 2.74 -30.47
C GLN A 460 -1.08 3.44 -29.32
N CYS A 461 -0.84 4.73 -29.10
CA CYS A 461 -1.52 5.50 -28.06
C CYS A 461 -3.03 5.54 -28.28
N ALA A 462 -3.48 5.84 -29.51
CA ALA A 462 -4.89 5.88 -29.86
C ALA A 462 -5.59 4.54 -29.56
N VAL A 463 -4.93 3.41 -29.84
CA VAL A 463 -5.47 2.09 -29.51
C VAL A 463 -5.53 1.87 -28.00
N VAL A 464 -4.47 2.18 -27.25
CA VAL A 464 -4.46 2.01 -25.79
C VAL A 464 -5.53 2.88 -25.12
N GLU A 465 -5.64 4.15 -25.51
CA GLU A 465 -6.68 5.08 -25.03
C GLU A 465 -8.08 4.49 -25.27
N ARG A 466 -8.33 3.95 -26.46
CA ARG A 466 -9.63 3.37 -26.81
C ARG A 466 -9.94 2.08 -26.04
N GLU A 467 -8.98 1.16 -25.95
CA GLU A 467 -9.17 -0.15 -25.32
C GLU A 467 -9.31 -0.06 -23.80
N LEU A 468 -8.66 0.94 -23.18
CA LEU A 468 -8.79 1.23 -21.75
C LEU A 468 -9.88 2.27 -21.46
N LYS A 469 -10.49 2.87 -22.49
CA LYS A 469 -11.48 3.95 -22.36
C LYS A 469 -10.95 5.11 -21.50
N LEU A 470 -9.71 5.51 -21.78
CA LEU A 470 -9.05 6.60 -21.06
C LEU A 470 -9.69 7.93 -21.42
N ASP A 471 -9.80 8.79 -20.42
CA ASP A 471 -10.18 10.19 -20.60
C ASP A 471 -9.00 10.96 -21.18
N PRO A 472 -9.10 11.52 -22.41
CA PRO A 472 -8.02 12.30 -22.99
C PRO A 472 -7.60 13.50 -22.14
N ASP A 473 -8.50 14.08 -21.34
CA ASP A 473 -8.21 15.26 -20.51
C ASP A 473 -7.43 14.92 -19.23
N LYS A 474 -7.38 13.63 -18.87
CA LYS A 474 -6.54 13.09 -17.79
C LYS A 474 -5.29 12.36 -18.29
N THR A 475 -5.21 12.08 -19.59
CA THR A 475 -4.15 11.24 -20.18
C THR A 475 -3.12 12.09 -20.91
N ASN A 476 -1.82 11.95 -20.60
CA ASN A 476 -0.71 12.71 -21.20
C ASN A 476 -1.00 14.22 -21.21
N VAL A 477 -1.37 14.77 -20.05
CA VAL A 477 -1.94 16.13 -19.92
C VAL A 477 -0.94 17.24 -20.25
N ASN A 478 0.36 16.95 -20.18
CA ASN A 478 1.44 17.88 -20.49
C ASN A 478 2.25 17.44 -21.73
N GLY A 479 1.63 16.63 -22.60
CA GLY A 479 2.29 16.06 -23.77
C GLY A 479 3.12 14.82 -23.41
N GLY A 480 3.69 14.18 -24.43
CA GLY A 480 4.45 12.96 -24.25
C GLY A 480 5.56 12.81 -25.27
N ALA A 481 6.00 11.57 -25.47
CA ALA A 481 7.22 11.25 -26.23
C ALA A 481 7.16 11.63 -27.73
N ILE A 482 5.98 11.87 -28.32
CA ILE A 482 5.89 12.44 -29.68
C ILE A 482 6.46 13.86 -29.70
N ALA A 483 6.23 14.63 -28.62
CA ALA A 483 6.78 15.97 -28.46
C ALA A 483 8.23 15.95 -27.97
N LEU A 484 8.48 15.34 -26.82
CA LEU A 484 9.77 15.46 -26.10
C LEU A 484 10.79 14.35 -26.43
N GLY A 485 10.41 13.32 -27.20
CA GLY A 485 11.27 12.19 -27.57
C GLY A 485 11.14 10.96 -26.66
N HIS A 486 11.70 9.83 -27.08
CA HIS A 486 11.68 8.57 -26.36
C HIS A 486 13.10 7.98 -26.12
N PRO A 487 13.85 8.41 -25.09
CA PRO A 487 15.06 7.72 -24.70
C PRO A 487 14.63 6.44 -23.99
N LEU A 488 14.97 5.30 -24.60
CA LEU A 488 14.32 4.00 -24.33
C LEU A 488 14.26 3.68 -22.84
N ALA A 489 15.40 3.52 -22.17
CA ALA A 489 15.44 3.17 -20.76
C ALA A 489 14.98 4.28 -19.81
N THR A 490 15.02 5.53 -20.26
CA THR A 490 14.75 6.71 -19.41
C THR A 490 13.25 7.03 -19.32
N SER A 491 12.50 6.74 -20.38
CA SER A 491 11.12 7.22 -20.54
C SER A 491 10.17 6.78 -19.42
N GLY A 492 10.32 5.55 -18.93
CA GLY A 492 9.50 5.09 -17.81
C GLY A 492 9.78 5.84 -16.50
N ASN A 493 11.06 6.15 -16.23
CA ASN A 493 11.43 6.92 -15.04
C ASN A 493 11.00 8.39 -15.18
N ARG A 494 11.14 8.99 -16.38
CA ARG A 494 10.59 10.33 -16.70
C ARG A 494 9.09 10.41 -16.41
N ILE A 495 8.30 9.42 -16.84
CA ILE A 495 6.86 9.38 -16.59
C ILE A 495 6.56 9.43 -15.10
N VAL A 496 7.26 8.61 -14.29
CA VAL A 496 7.07 8.60 -12.83
C VAL A 496 7.44 9.94 -12.20
N VAL A 497 8.59 10.51 -12.60
CA VAL A 497 9.00 11.85 -12.14
C VAL A 497 7.93 12.88 -12.48
N HIS A 498 7.43 12.88 -13.72
CA HIS A 498 6.41 13.83 -14.15
C HIS A 498 5.09 13.67 -13.40
N LEU A 499 4.57 12.45 -13.29
CA LEU A 499 3.33 12.17 -12.56
C LEU A 499 3.43 12.62 -11.10
N MET A 500 4.55 12.34 -10.44
CA MET A 500 4.78 12.75 -9.06
C MET A 500 4.69 14.27 -8.88
N HIS A 501 5.35 15.05 -9.76
CA HIS A 501 5.31 16.51 -9.70
C HIS A 501 3.94 17.07 -10.10
N GLU A 502 3.31 16.51 -11.13
CA GLU A 502 2.02 17.01 -11.63
C GLU A 502 0.85 16.68 -10.70
N LEU A 503 0.84 15.49 -10.08
CA LEU A 503 -0.14 15.15 -9.04
C LEU A 503 -0.06 16.14 -7.88
N ARG A 504 1.15 16.46 -7.42
CA ARG A 504 1.37 17.44 -6.35
C ARG A 504 0.95 18.85 -6.78
N ARG A 505 1.36 19.28 -7.97
CA ARG A 505 1.03 20.62 -8.50
C ARG A 505 -0.48 20.82 -8.61
N ARG A 506 -1.24 19.79 -9.02
CA ARG A 506 -2.70 19.83 -9.12
C ARG A 506 -3.43 19.42 -7.84
N ASN A 507 -2.70 19.00 -6.81
CA ASN A 507 -3.25 18.43 -5.57
C ASN A 507 -4.24 17.28 -5.84
N LEU A 508 -3.87 16.38 -6.77
CA LEU A 508 -4.61 15.18 -7.15
C LEU A 508 -4.07 13.96 -6.40
N LYS A 509 -4.83 12.88 -6.35
CA LYS A 509 -4.55 11.74 -5.49
C LYS A 509 -3.82 10.61 -6.23
N TYR A 510 -4.39 10.08 -7.32
CA TYR A 510 -3.84 8.88 -7.97
C TYR A 510 -3.36 9.15 -9.40
N GLY A 511 -2.14 8.66 -9.70
CA GLY A 511 -1.58 8.70 -11.05
C GLY A 511 -1.19 7.30 -11.54
N LEU A 512 -1.47 7.01 -12.81
CA LEU A 512 -1.11 5.76 -13.48
C LEU A 512 -0.08 6.02 -14.57
N GLY A 513 1.12 5.45 -14.47
CA GLY A 513 2.13 5.47 -15.53
C GLY A 513 2.22 4.12 -16.23
N SER A 514 2.36 4.11 -17.55
CA SER A 514 2.50 2.87 -18.34
C SER A 514 3.31 3.05 -19.63
N ALA A 515 3.89 1.94 -20.12
CA ALA A 515 4.61 1.91 -21.39
C ALA A 515 4.47 0.56 -22.10
N CYS A 516 4.42 0.61 -23.44
CA CYS A 516 4.66 -0.57 -24.28
C CYS A 516 6.16 -0.87 -24.35
N ILE A 517 6.51 -2.10 -24.66
CA ILE A 517 7.90 -2.57 -24.64
C ILE A 517 8.13 -3.46 -25.87
N GLY A 518 9.14 -3.11 -26.67
CA GLY A 518 9.59 -3.92 -27.81
C GLY A 518 9.86 -5.38 -27.41
N GLY A 519 9.61 -6.31 -28.31
CA GLY A 519 9.58 -7.74 -27.99
C GLY A 519 8.28 -8.23 -27.35
N GLY A 520 7.24 -7.39 -27.27
CA GLY A 520 5.89 -7.80 -26.87
C GLY A 520 5.67 -7.81 -25.36
N GLN A 521 5.88 -6.69 -24.68
CA GLN A 521 5.56 -6.56 -23.26
C GLN A 521 4.90 -5.21 -22.94
N GLY A 522 4.36 -5.07 -21.74
CA GLY A 522 3.91 -3.81 -21.17
C GLY A 522 4.13 -3.75 -19.67
N ILE A 523 4.21 -2.53 -19.15
CA ILE A 523 4.46 -2.23 -17.74
C ILE A 523 3.53 -1.12 -17.29
N ALA A 524 3.03 -1.20 -16.06
CA ALA A 524 2.17 -0.19 -15.45
C ALA A 524 2.50 -0.02 -13.96
N MET A 525 2.35 1.20 -13.43
CA MET A 525 2.56 1.55 -12.03
C MET A 525 1.55 2.61 -11.57
N ILE A 526 1.00 2.45 -10.36
CA ILE A 526 0.13 3.44 -9.70
C ILE A 526 0.91 4.14 -8.58
N LEU A 527 0.78 5.46 -8.54
CA LEU A 527 1.32 6.35 -7.53
C LEU A 527 0.16 7.02 -6.78
N GLU A 528 0.30 7.18 -5.46
CA GLU A 528 -0.58 7.98 -4.62
C GLU A 528 0.19 9.20 -4.12
N ASN A 529 -0.36 10.40 -4.32
CA ASN A 529 0.19 11.63 -3.77
C ASN A 529 0.09 11.64 -2.24
N VAL A 530 1.23 11.88 -1.58
CA VAL A 530 1.29 12.06 -0.14
C VAL A 530 1.15 13.55 0.16
N CYS A 531 -0.07 14.01 0.42
CA CYS A 531 -0.30 15.41 0.79
C CYS A 531 0.31 15.71 2.16
N ASP A 532 0.98 16.87 2.28
CA ASP A 532 1.59 17.39 3.51
C ASP A 532 0.60 17.61 4.68
N SER A 533 -0.70 17.38 4.43
CA SER A 533 -1.78 17.51 5.40
C SER A 533 -2.13 16.20 6.11
N MET A 534 -1.18 15.28 6.31
CA MET A 534 -1.41 14.02 7.02
C MET A 534 -1.57 14.22 8.54
N GLN A 535 -2.54 15.06 8.95
CA GLN A 535 -3.34 14.79 10.14
C GLN A 535 -4.33 13.68 9.74
N ARG A 536 -3.91 12.42 9.90
CA ARG A 536 -4.84 11.29 9.74
C ARG A 536 -5.85 11.37 10.88
N ALA A 537 -7.13 11.52 10.54
CA ALA A 537 -8.18 10.92 11.34
C ALA A 537 -8.16 9.43 10.99
N SER A 538 -7.74 8.58 11.92
CA SER A 538 -7.76 7.13 11.76
C SER A 538 -8.83 6.54 12.68
N ASN A 539 -9.46 5.44 12.22
CA ASN A 539 -10.27 4.62 13.10
C ASN A 539 -9.40 4.14 14.26
N PHE A 540 -9.92 4.28 15.47
CA PHE A 540 -9.20 3.83 16.65
C PHE A 540 -9.00 2.30 16.59
N CYS A 541 -7.76 1.87 16.39
CA CYS A 541 -7.42 0.45 16.34
C CYS A 541 -6.85 0.01 17.69
N ILE A 542 -7.56 -0.87 18.39
CA ILE A 542 -7.02 -1.60 19.54
C ILE A 542 -5.99 -2.62 19.01
N THR A 543 -4.81 -2.15 18.63
CA THR A 543 -3.65 -3.04 18.52
C THR A 543 -3.09 -3.29 19.91
N LEU A 544 -2.46 -4.45 20.14
CA LEU A 544 -1.76 -4.82 21.38
C LEU A 544 -0.74 -3.77 21.90
N ARG A 545 -0.46 -2.71 21.14
CA ARG A 545 0.21 -1.47 21.60
C ARG A 545 -0.56 -0.69 22.66
N PHE A 546 -1.83 -1.06 22.92
CA PHE A 546 -2.63 -0.50 24.02
C PHE A 546 -2.10 -0.84 25.41
N MET A 547 -1.13 -1.74 25.53
CA MET A 547 -0.56 -2.11 26.83
C MET A 547 0.87 -1.56 26.96
N PHE A 548 0.97 -0.48 27.75
CA PHE A 548 2.12 -0.08 28.58
C PHE A 548 3.08 1.05 28.18
N SER A 549 2.91 1.86 27.12
CA SER A 549 3.93 2.91 26.94
C SER A 549 3.66 4.22 26.19
N ARG A 550 2.49 4.55 25.61
CA ARG A 550 2.35 5.87 24.96
C ARG A 550 0.98 6.56 25.14
N ASN A 551 1.02 7.73 25.80
CA ASN A 551 0.09 8.87 25.78
C ASN A 551 -1.40 8.54 25.69
N LEU A 552 -1.96 7.97 26.76
CA LEU A 552 -3.41 7.92 26.97
C LEU A 552 -3.96 9.20 27.65
N ASP A 553 -3.10 10.16 28.01
CA ASP A 553 -3.50 11.43 28.63
C ASP A 553 -4.65 12.17 27.91
N PRO A 554 -4.76 12.12 26.55
CA PRO A 554 -5.91 12.70 25.89
C PRO A 554 -7.25 11.98 26.17
N LEU A 555 -7.24 10.71 26.58
CA LEU A 555 -8.41 9.84 26.79
C LEU A 555 -8.91 9.78 28.26
N THR A 556 -8.25 10.41 29.22
CA THR A 556 -8.37 9.99 30.63
C THR A 556 -9.23 10.85 31.56
N GLU A 557 -9.85 11.94 31.11
CA GLU A 557 -10.49 12.88 32.06
C GLU A 557 -12.03 12.80 32.14
N THR A 558 -12.74 12.22 31.17
CA THR A 558 -14.20 12.43 31.08
C THR A 558 -15.06 11.19 31.36
N TYR A 559 -14.61 9.98 31.01
CA TYR A 559 -15.40 8.75 31.16
C TYR A 559 -14.57 7.55 31.65
N SER A 560 -15.24 6.55 32.22
CA SER A 560 -14.59 5.28 32.60
C SER A 560 -14.19 4.45 31.36
N LEU A 561 -13.17 3.60 31.49
CA LEU A 561 -12.70 2.73 30.40
C LEU A 561 -13.83 1.88 29.77
N ASN A 562 -14.76 1.40 30.59
CA ASN A 562 -15.92 0.63 30.13
C ASN A 562 -16.80 1.41 29.15
N PHE A 563 -16.90 2.74 29.32
CA PHE A 563 -17.67 3.61 28.43
C PHE A 563 -17.03 3.71 27.05
N TYR A 564 -15.71 3.92 26.99
CA TYR A 564 -14.97 3.94 25.73
C TYR A 564 -15.05 2.59 25.00
N LEU A 565 -14.90 1.47 25.74
CA LEU A 565 -15.02 0.12 25.17
C LEU A 565 -16.42 -0.16 24.62
N HIS A 566 -17.47 0.34 25.28
CA HIS A 566 -18.84 0.22 24.79
C HIS A 566 -19.01 0.92 23.44
N TYR A 567 -18.58 2.18 23.33
CA TYR A 567 -18.65 2.93 22.06
C TYR A 567 -17.84 2.28 20.95
N LEU A 568 -16.61 1.82 21.26
CA LEU A 568 -15.79 1.08 20.30
C LEU A 568 -16.45 -0.22 19.83
N SER A 569 -17.27 -0.86 20.67
CA SER A 569 -17.99 -2.08 20.29
C SER A 569 -19.21 -1.84 19.41
N GLN A 570 -19.93 -0.73 19.62
CA GLN A 570 -21.21 -0.45 18.95
C GLN A 570 -21.04 0.46 17.72
N TRP A 571 -20.15 1.45 17.81
CA TRP A 571 -19.90 2.45 16.76
C TRP A 571 -18.39 2.64 16.51
N PRO A 572 -17.65 1.59 16.13
CA PRO A 572 -16.20 1.65 15.93
C PRO A 572 -15.77 2.67 14.85
N ASP A 573 -16.64 2.94 13.89
CA ASP A 573 -16.43 3.88 12.80
C ASP A 573 -16.70 5.35 13.19
N GLN A 574 -17.32 5.59 14.34
CA GLN A 574 -17.56 6.93 14.90
C GLN A 574 -16.67 7.22 16.13
N PHE A 575 -15.63 6.41 16.32
CA PHE A 575 -14.56 6.66 17.26
C PHE A 575 -13.26 6.90 16.49
N LEU A 576 -12.87 8.17 16.38
CA LEU A 576 -11.73 8.61 15.58
C LEU A 576 -10.68 9.27 16.47
N VAL A 577 -9.42 9.10 16.11
CA VAL A 577 -8.30 9.79 16.77
C VAL A 577 -7.52 10.63 15.78
N ALA A 578 -6.96 11.72 16.28
CA ALA A 578 -5.96 12.53 15.58
C ALA A 578 -4.58 12.17 16.11
N GLU A 579 -3.68 11.77 15.21
CA GLU A 579 -2.30 11.45 15.52
C GLU A 579 -1.34 12.43 14.83
N ASN A 580 -0.23 12.74 15.48
CA ASN A 580 0.86 13.48 14.84
C ASN A 580 1.73 12.56 13.97
N HIS A 581 2.69 13.13 13.24
CA HIS A 581 3.61 12.40 12.36
C HIS A 581 4.46 11.33 13.07
N ASN A 582 4.58 11.41 14.41
CA ASN A 582 5.30 10.45 15.24
C ASN A 582 4.38 9.34 15.82
N GLY A 583 3.08 9.38 15.50
CA GLY A 583 2.07 8.46 16.04
C GLY A 583 1.65 8.78 17.48
N GLU A 584 1.87 10.01 17.96
CA GLU A 584 1.36 10.44 19.26
C GLU A 584 -0.09 10.92 19.13
N LEU A 585 -0.96 10.46 20.06
CA LEU A 585 -2.35 10.90 20.12
C LEU A 585 -2.41 12.40 20.47
N MET A 586 -2.98 13.18 19.55
CA MET A 586 -3.21 14.61 19.71
C MET A 586 -4.61 14.91 20.26
N GLY A 587 -5.57 14.03 20.00
CA GLY A 587 -6.97 14.19 20.39
C GLY A 587 -7.84 13.06 19.85
N TYR A 588 -9.10 13.03 20.27
CA TYR A 588 -10.08 12.05 19.85
C TYR A 588 -11.48 12.67 19.71
N ILE A 589 -12.32 12.01 18.93
CA ILE A 589 -13.77 12.22 18.91
C ILE A 589 -14.46 10.88 19.03
N MET A 590 -15.54 10.88 19.80
CA MET A 590 -16.40 9.74 20.01
C MET A 590 -17.84 10.18 19.79
N GLY A 591 -18.56 9.45 18.96
CA GLY A 591 -19.99 9.63 18.80
C GLY A 591 -20.69 8.33 18.45
N LYS A 592 -21.99 8.45 18.22
CA LYS A 592 -22.91 7.35 17.92
C LYS A 592 -23.86 7.77 16.82
N THR A 593 -24.53 6.80 16.21
CA THR A 593 -25.69 7.05 15.36
C THR A 593 -26.92 6.51 16.06
N GLU A 594 -27.96 7.32 16.17
CA GLU A 594 -29.19 6.98 16.86
C GLU A 594 -30.43 7.59 16.19
N GLY A 595 -31.62 7.12 16.59
CA GLY A 595 -32.89 7.46 15.95
C GLY A 595 -33.24 6.57 14.75
N ASP A 596 -34.40 6.86 14.14
CA ASP A 596 -34.94 6.15 12.99
C ASP A 596 -35.67 7.12 12.02
N GLY A 597 -35.85 6.69 10.77
CA GLY A 597 -36.53 7.49 9.74
C GLY A 597 -35.90 8.87 9.55
N GLU A 598 -36.71 9.92 9.63
CA GLU A 598 -36.30 11.33 9.51
C GLU A 598 -35.59 11.87 10.77
N ASN A 599 -35.57 11.09 11.86
CA ASN A 599 -34.85 11.40 13.10
C ASN A 599 -33.52 10.65 13.23
N LEU A 600 -33.11 9.87 12.23
CA LEU A 600 -31.80 9.21 12.24
C LEU A 600 -30.71 10.28 12.20
N HIS A 601 -29.87 10.35 13.23
CA HIS A 601 -28.85 11.39 13.38
C HIS A 601 -27.55 10.85 13.97
N GLY A 602 -26.46 11.57 13.70
CA GLY A 602 -25.19 11.37 14.40
C GLY A 602 -25.15 12.21 15.68
N HIS A 603 -24.68 11.64 16.78
CA HIS A 603 -24.51 12.35 18.04
C HIS A 603 -23.03 12.43 18.42
N VAL A 604 -22.50 13.63 18.63
CA VAL A 604 -21.14 13.83 19.16
C VAL A 604 -21.17 13.73 20.68
N THR A 605 -20.73 12.59 21.21
CA THR A 605 -20.67 12.34 22.65
C THR A 605 -19.50 13.07 23.31
N ALA A 606 -18.33 13.07 22.68
CA ALA A 606 -17.14 13.73 23.22
C ALA A 606 -16.16 14.11 22.10
N VAL A 607 -15.55 15.29 22.23
CA VAL A 607 -14.39 15.70 21.43
C VAL A 607 -13.35 16.31 22.37
N SER A 608 -12.14 15.79 22.33
CA SER A 608 -11.04 16.28 23.16
C SER A 608 -9.76 16.40 22.34
N VAL A 609 -9.02 17.48 22.55
CA VAL A 609 -7.72 17.72 21.95
C VAL A 609 -6.77 18.21 23.05
N ASP A 610 -5.60 17.59 23.12
CA ASP A 610 -4.52 17.97 24.03
C ASP A 610 -4.18 19.45 23.85
N CYS A 611 -3.96 20.14 24.97
CA CYS A 611 -3.78 21.60 25.00
C CYS A 611 -2.65 22.09 24.09
N ARG A 612 -1.61 21.28 23.86
CA ARG A 612 -0.47 21.59 22.98
C ARG A 612 -0.87 21.70 21.51
N TYR A 613 -1.97 21.04 21.11
CA TYR A 613 -2.38 20.93 19.71
C TYR A 613 -3.69 21.64 19.37
N ARG A 614 -4.37 22.26 20.36
CA ARG A 614 -5.66 22.95 20.15
C ARG A 614 -5.64 24.03 19.07
N ARG A 615 -4.49 24.69 18.84
CA ARG A 615 -4.31 25.74 17.83
C ARG A 615 -4.17 25.21 16.39
N LEU A 616 -4.11 23.90 16.18
CA LEU A 616 -3.93 23.27 14.87
C LEU A 616 -5.25 22.93 14.16
N GLY A 617 -6.40 23.31 14.75
CA GLY A 617 -7.73 23.02 14.19
C GLY A 617 -8.13 21.54 14.23
N SER A 618 -7.45 20.71 15.03
CA SER A 618 -7.69 19.26 15.09
C SER A 618 -9.12 18.90 15.53
N ALA A 619 -9.72 19.67 16.45
CA ALA A 619 -11.10 19.43 16.89
C ALA A 619 -12.10 19.59 15.74
N VAL A 620 -11.95 20.66 14.93
CA VAL A 620 -12.80 20.92 13.76
C VAL A 620 -12.71 19.78 12.76
N LYS A 621 -11.50 19.26 12.50
CA LYS A 621 -11.30 18.14 11.58
C LYS A 621 -11.88 16.82 12.10
N LEU A 622 -11.77 16.56 13.40
CA LEU A 622 -12.36 15.39 14.02
C LEU A 622 -13.90 15.43 13.93
N ILE A 623 -14.50 16.59 14.19
CA ILE A 623 -15.96 16.79 14.04
C ILE A 623 -16.38 16.56 12.58
N ALA A 624 -15.70 17.20 11.62
CA ALA A 624 -15.99 17.02 10.19
C ALA A 624 -15.85 15.55 9.75
N ALA A 625 -14.90 14.80 10.30
CA ALA A 625 -14.75 13.39 10.01
C ALA A 625 -15.92 12.56 10.56
N LEU A 626 -16.44 12.88 11.75
CA LEU A 626 -17.63 12.22 12.28
C LEU A 626 -18.90 12.59 11.49
N GLU A 627 -19.01 13.83 11.02
CA GLU A 627 -20.09 14.27 10.13
C GLU A 627 -20.11 13.44 8.84
N ASP A 628 -18.96 13.24 8.19
CA ASP A 628 -18.82 12.41 6.98
C ASP A 628 -19.22 10.94 7.22
N VAL A 629 -18.85 10.37 8.38
CA VAL A 629 -19.29 9.02 8.75
C VAL A 629 -20.81 8.97 8.95
N SER A 630 -21.39 10.00 9.56
CA SER A 630 -22.84 10.08 9.81
C SER A 630 -23.62 10.26 8.51
N GLU A 631 -23.12 11.09 7.58
CA GLU A 631 -23.67 11.26 6.24
C GLU A 631 -23.70 9.93 5.47
N LYS A 632 -22.62 9.15 5.52
CA LYS A 632 -22.56 7.81 4.91
C LYS A 632 -23.56 6.82 5.49
N LYS A 633 -24.02 7.05 6.72
CA LYS A 633 -25.09 6.28 7.38
C LYS A 633 -26.49 6.82 7.07
N ASN A 634 -26.61 7.80 6.17
CA ASN A 634 -27.85 8.49 5.82
C ASN A 634 -28.51 9.22 7.01
N ALA A 635 -27.70 9.73 7.95
CA ALA A 635 -28.20 10.59 9.01
C ALA A 635 -28.70 11.94 8.45
N TYR A 636 -29.82 12.44 8.98
CA TYR A 636 -30.42 13.73 8.60
C TYR A 636 -29.67 14.92 9.16
N TYR A 637 -29.12 14.79 10.37
CA TYR A 637 -28.35 15.82 11.02
C TYR A 637 -27.30 15.22 11.95
N VAL A 638 -26.40 16.07 12.45
CA VAL A 638 -25.51 15.76 13.56
C VAL A 638 -25.81 16.71 14.71
N ASP A 639 -25.97 16.19 15.91
CA ASP A 639 -26.19 16.99 17.12
C ASP A 639 -25.06 16.83 18.15
N LEU A 640 -25.02 17.78 19.08
CA LEU A 640 -24.14 17.79 20.23
C LEU A 640 -24.74 18.61 21.37
N TYR A 641 -24.36 18.27 22.60
CA TYR A 641 -24.68 19.06 23.79
C TYR A 641 -23.45 19.84 24.25
N VAL A 642 -23.59 21.15 24.43
CA VAL A 642 -22.53 22.03 24.93
C VAL A 642 -23.01 22.85 26.12
N ARG A 643 -22.16 23.00 27.14
CA ARG A 643 -22.41 23.84 28.32
C ARG A 643 -22.72 25.28 27.92
N VAL A 644 -23.78 25.86 28.48
CA VAL A 644 -24.19 27.25 28.21
C VAL A 644 -23.10 28.27 28.58
N SER A 645 -22.31 27.99 29.62
CA SER A 645 -21.18 28.83 30.04
C SER A 645 -19.99 28.80 29.07
N ASN A 646 -19.86 27.75 28.23
CA ASN A 646 -18.71 27.57 27.36
C ASN A 646 -18.88 28.31 26.03
N ARG A 647 -18.85 29.65 26.08
CA ARG A 647 -19.02 30.53 24.91
C ARG A 647 -18.05 30.22 23.77
N LEU A 648 -16.80 29.88 24.10
CA LEU A 648 -15.79 29.58 23.09
C LEU A 648 -16.15 28.34 22.26
N ALA A 649 -16.64 27.28 22.91
CA ALA A 649 -17.09 26.09 22.20
C ALA A 649 -18.34 26.38 21.35
N VAL A 650 -19.30 27.13 21.90
CA VAL A 650 -20.50 27.57 21.17
C VAL A 650 -20.12 28.34 19.89
N ASP A 651 -19.21 29.31 20.00
CA ASP A 651 -18.75 30.10 18.84
C ASP A 651 -18.06 29.23 17.78
N ILE A 652 -17.27 28.23 18.22
CA ILE A 652 -16.66 27.25 17.31
C ILE A 652 -17.75 26.48 16.57
N TYR A 653 -18.74 25.92 17.26
CA TYR A 653 -19.80 25.14 16.61
C TYR A 653 -20.66 25.98 15.67
N LEU A 654 -21.01 27.22 16.07
CA LEU A 654 -21.71 28.17 15.19
C LEU A 654 -20.90 28.44 13.91
N SER A 655 -19.57 28.62 14.02
CA SER A 655 -18.70 28.81 12.85
C SER A 655 -18.64 27.58 11.92
N GLN A 656 -18.92 26.39 12.45
CA GLN A 656 -18.95 25.13 11.70
C GLN A 656 -20.33 24.82 11.09
N GLY A 657 -21.31 25.71 11.25
CA GLY A 657 -22.65 25.58 10.70
C GLY A 657 -23.65 24.87 11.61
N TYR A 658 -23.34 24.67 12.89
CA TYR A 658 -24.33 24.22 13.87
C TYR A 658 -25.26 25.38 14.25
N ALA A 659 -26.56 25.10 14.35
CA ALA A 659 -27.57 26.02 14.84
C ALA A 659 -28.05 25.60 16.24
N LEU A 660 -28.46 26.58 17.04
CA LEU A 660 -29.09 26.31 18.33
C LEU A 660 -30.51 25.76 18.12
N TYR A 661 -30.73 24.51 18.49
CA TYR A 661 -32.04 23.87 18.38
C TYR A 661 -32.90 24.08 19.63
N ARG A 662 -32.37 23.83 20.83
CA ARG A 662 -33.06 24.07 22.11
C ARG A 662 -32.08 24.18 23.28
N ARG A 663 -32.62 24.55 24.45
CA ARG A 663 -31.91 24.51 25.74
C ARG A 663 -32.42 23.33 26.57
N VAL A 664 -31.50 22.50 27.06
CA VAL A 664 -31.79 21.37 27.95
C VAL A 664 -31.42 21.77 29.37
N ILE A 665 -32.42 21.79 30.26
CA ILE A 665 -32.28 22.29 31.63
C ILE A 665 -31.65 21.21 32.50
N GLY A 666 -30.59 21.52 33.25
CA GLY A 666 -29.97 20.58 34.19
C GLY A 666 -29.28 19.37 33.52
N TYR A 667 -28.81 19.52 32.28
CA TYR A 667 -28.17 18.42 31.54
C TYR A 667 -26.87 17.92 32.17
N TYR A 668 -26.03 18.83 32.68
CA TYR A 668 -24.80 18.46 33.37
C TYR A 668 -25.04 18.42 34.88
N SER A 669 -25.19 17.20 35.42
CA SER A 669 -25.33 16.95 36.86
C SER A 669 -23.96 16.63 37.49
N GLY A 670 -23.60 17.36 38.55
CA GLY A 670 -22.28 17.29 39.21
C GLY A 670 -22.07 18.45 40.21
N ASP A 671 -20.80 18.81 40.50
CA ASP A 671 -20.45 19.87 41.49
C ASP A 671 -21.03 21.26 41.16
N GLN A 672 -21.45 21.49 39.91
CA GLN A 672 -22.23 22.66 39.47
C GLN A 672 -23.29 22.20 38.47
N GLU A 673 -24.56 22.30 38.84
CA GLU A 673 -25.68 22.07 37.92
C GLU A 673 -25.68 23.11 36.81
N GLU A 674 -25.69 22.65 35.56
CA GLU A 674 -25.64 23.54 34.40
C GLU A 674 -26.49 23.02 33.24
N ASP A 675 -27.14 23.95 32.56
CA ASP A 675 -27.88 23.70 31.33
C ASP A 675 -26.95 23.45 30.14
N ALA A 676 -27.47 22.76 29.13
CA ALA A 676 -26.81 22.56 27.85
C ALA A 676 -27.60 23.20 26.69
N TYR A 677 -26.87 23.64 25.68
CA TYR A 677 -27.43 23.89 24.36
C TYR A 677 -27.35 22.61 23.52
N ASP A 678 -28.50 22.17 23.02
CA ASP A 678 -28.63 21.17 21.95
C ASP A 678 -28.39 21.91 20.62
N MET A 679 -27.24 21.66 20.02
CA MET A 679 -26.82 22.29 18.77
C MET A 679 -26.83 21.25 17.65
N ARG A 680 -27.42 21.61 16.50
CA ARG A 680 -27.63 20.70 15.37
C ARG A 680 -27.07 21.26 14.08
N LYS A 681 -26.55 20.39 13.23
CA LYS A 681 -26.13 20.71 11.87
C LYS A 681 -26.82 19.77 10.89
N ALA A 682 -27.55 20.33 9.94
CA ALA A 682 -28.22 19.55 8.91
C ALA A 682 -27.19 18.94 7.96
N LEU A 683 -27.35 17.66 7.63
CA LEU A 683 -26.58 16.97 6.59
C LEU A 683 -27.33 17.07 5.25
N PRO A 684 -26.67 16.79 4.11
CA PRO A 684 -27.25 17.00 2.78
C PRO A 684 -28.60 16.31 2.50
N ILE A 685 -28.93 15.25 3.25
CA ILE A 685 -30.20 14.53 3.12
C ILE A 685 -31.39 15.31 3.72
N ASP A 686 -31.17 16.19 4.71
CA ASP A 686 -32.21 17.12 5.22
C ASP A 686 -32.30 18.37 4.33
N VAL A 687 -32.83 18.17 3.12
CA VAL A 687 -33.03 19.22 2.12
C VAL A 687 -33.94 20.35 2.63
N THR A 688 -34.86 20.02 3.55
CA THR A 688 -35.84 20.96 4.11
C THR A 688 -35.32 21.73 5.32
N GLN A 689 -34.16 21.34 5.87
CA GLN A 689 -33.60 21.86 7.12
C GLN A 689 -34.59 21.89 8.29
N GLN A 690 -35.55 20.96 8.32
CA GLN A 690 -36.52 20.89 9.41
C GLN A 690 -35.85 20.57 10.75
N SER A 691 -34.72 19.85 10.72
CA SER A 691 -33.92 19.54 11.91
C SER A 691 -33.30 20.77 12.59
N LEU A 692 -33.24 21.92 11.91
CA LEU A 692 -32.65 23.17 12.40
C LEU A 692 -33.70 24.15 12.95
N VAL A 693 -35.00 23.86 12.83
CA VAL A 693 -36.06 24.75 13.30
C VAL A 693 -36.04 24.81 14.82
N THR A 694 -35.55 25.92 15.38
CA THR A 694 -35.38 26.11 16.82
C THR A 694 -36.68 25.83 17.58
N SER A 695 -36.64 24.87 18.50
CA SER A 695 -37.74 24.60 19.42
C SER A 695 -37.78 25.68 20.50
N LYS A 696 -38.95 26.32 20.66
CA LYS A 696 -39.19 27.32 21.71
C LYS A 696 -39.33 26.72 23.12
N ARG A 697 -39.38 25.38 23.22
CA ARG A 697 -39.58 24.65 24.47
C ARG A 697 -38.24 24.12 24.99
N SER A 698 -37.86 24.55 26.19
CA SER A 698 -36.79 23.90 26.97
C SER A 698 -37.30 22.58 27.55
N VAL A 699 -36.42 21.59 27.66
CA VAL A 699 -36.76 20.22 28.10
C VAL A 699 -35.80 19.77 29.20
N HIS A 700 -36.26 18.89 30.08
CA HIS A 700 -35.39 18.18 31.03
C HIS A 700 -34.72 16.95 30.37
N PRO A 701 -33.54 16.50 30.81
CA PRO A 701 -32.88 15.30 30.28
C PRO A 701 -33.76 14.05 30.26
N ASP A 702 -34.66 13.89 31.22
CA ASP A 702 -35.56 12.74 31.29
C ASP A 702 -36.55 12.70 30.12
N GLU A 703 -36.95 13.88 29.61
CA GLU A 703 -37.82 14.01 28.43
C GLU A 703 -37.09 13.69 27.11
N LEU A 704 -35.75 13.63 27.12
CA LEU A 704 -34.97 13.17 25.96
C LEU A 704 -35.09 11.65 25.79
N MET A 705 -35.12 10.90 26.90
CA MET A 705 -35.13 9.43 26.88
C MET A 705 -36.53 8.82 26.71
N GLU A 706 -37.60 9.55 27.01
CA GLU A 706 -38.98 9.08 26.79
C GLU A 706 -39.37 9.05 25.29
N ALA A 707 -38.71 9.85 24.44
CA ALA A 707 -38.93 9.85 23.00
C ALA A 707 -38.27 8.67 22.27
N GLU A 708 -37.27 8.01 22.89
CA GLU A 708 -36.41 7.00 22.26
C GLU A 708 -36.70 5.56 22.73
N ASN A 709 -37.61 5.37 23.70
CA ASN A 709 -37.85 4.07 24.35
C ASN A 709 -38.90 3.17 23.67
N GLN A 710 -39.20 3.38 22.39
CA GLN A 710 -39.84 2.33 21.59
C GLN A 710 -38.75 1.46 20.94
N VAL A 711 -38.56 0.28 21.54
CA VAL A 711 -37.83 -0.90 21.02
C VAL A 711 -36.34 -0.99 21.41
N CYS A 712 -36.08 -1.57 22.58
CA CYS A 712 -34.88 -2.38 22.82
C CYS A 712 -35.21 -3.64 23.63
N GLN A 713 -35.88 -4.61 22.99
CA GLN A 713 -36.14 -5.94 23.56
C GLN A 713 -34.88 -6.85 23.58
N SER A 714 -33.76 -6.40 23.02
CA SER A 714 -32.51 -7.17 22.90
C SER A 714 -31.67 -7.17 24.19
N CYS A 715 -31.66 -6.10 24.98
CA CYS A 715 -30.95 -6.06 26.26
C CYS A 715 -31.60 -6.96 27.33
N ALA A 716 -32.93 -7.07 27.33
CA ALA A 716 -33.66 -7.95 28.24
C ALA A 716 -33.31 -9.43 28.01
N LEU A 717 -33.04 -9.83 26.77
CA LEU A 717 -32.74 -11.22 26.41
C LEU A 717 -31.37 -11.66 26.96
N ILE A 718 -30.36 -10.78 26.96
CA ILE A 718 -29.01 -11.10 27.44
C ILE A 718 -29.00 -11.23 28.97
N SER A 719 -29.74 -10.37 29.69
CA SER A 719 -29.91 -10.47 31.14
C SER A 719 -30.73 -11.71 31.55
N LEU A 720 -31.74 -12.10 30.75
CA LEU A 720 -32.51 -13.34 30.97
C LEU A 720 -31.67 -14.61 30.76
N VAL A 721 -30.80 -14.64 29.75
CA VAL A 721 -29.93 -15.80 29.48
C VAL A 721 -28.84 -15.96 30.55
N THR A 722 -28.29 -14.86 31.06
CA THR A 722 -27.32 -14.91 32.17
C THR A 722 -28.00 -15.30 33.49
N CYS A 723 -29.16 -14.75 33.82
CA CYS A 723 -29.91 -15.15 35.01
C CYS A 723 -30.40 -16.61 34.95
N ALA A 724 -30.82 -17.12 33.79
CA ALA A 724 -31.21 -18.51 33.60
C ALA A 724 -30.03 -19.48 33.72
N GLY A 725 -28.85 -19.10 33.20
CA GLY A 725 -27.61 -19.86 33.35
C GLY A 725 -27.16 -19.97 34.82
N PHE A 726 -27.24 -18.88 35.58
CA PHE A 726 -26.95 -18.87 37.01
C PHE A 726 -27.97 -19.67 37.83
N ALA A 727 -29.27 -19.59 37.48
CA ALA A 727 -30.32 -20.38 38.14
C ALA A 727 -30.12 -21.90 37.92
N GLY A 728 -29.71 -22.31 36.71
CA GLY A 728 -29.37 -23.71 36.40
C GLY A 728 -28.15 -24.21 37.18
N TYR A 729 -27.14 -23.36 37.34
CA TYR A 729 -25.92 -23.66 38.11
C TYR A 729 -26.23 -23.86 39.61
N PHE A 730 -27.01 -22.98 40.22
CA PHE A 730 -27.40 -23.10 41.64
C PHE A 730 -28.36 -24.28 41.91
N ALA A 731 -29.25 -24.61 40.96
CA ALA A 731 -30.12 -25.78 41.07
C ALA A 731 -29.34 -27.11 41.00
N TYR A 732 -28.26 -27.16 40.22
CA TYR A 732 -27.38 -28.32 40.11
C TYR A 732 -26.46 -28.48 41.33
N ALA A 733 -25.90 -27.37 41.84
CA ALA A 733 -25.09 -27.34 43.06
C ALA A 733 -25.89 -27.71 44.32
N ALA A 734 -27.16 -27.30 44.41
CA ALA A 734 -28.04 -27.63 45.55
C ALA A 734 -28.50 -29.10 45.59
N ARG A 735 -28.40 -29.84 44.47
CA ARG A 735 -28.72 -31.28 44.40
C ARG A 735 -27.56 -32.18 44.83
N THR A 736 -26.33 -31.69 44.76
CA THR A 736 -25.12 -32.52 44.89
C THR A 736 -24.38 -32.35 46.22
N ASN A 737 -24.71 -31.34 47.03
CA ASN A 737 -24.05 -31.11 48.32
C ASN A 737 -25.03 -30.66 49.43
N PRO A 738 -25.25 -31.45 50.52
CA PRO A 738 -26.24 -31.16 51.56
C PRO A 738 -25.98 -29.85 52.33
N THR A 739 -24.71 -29.46 52.47
CA THR A 739 -24.30 -28.26 53.22
C THR A 739 -24.62 -26.97 52.45
N PHE A 740 -24.65 -27.04 51.12
CA PHE A 740 -24.98 -25.92 50.23
C PHE A 740 -26.48 -25.57 50.21
N LYS A 741 -27.33 -26.48 50.72
CA LYS A 741 -28.79 -26.40 50.62
C LYS A 741 -29.42 -25.30 51.48
N ARG A 742 -28.75 -24.88 52.57
CA ARG A 742 -29.25 -23.84 53.50
C ARG A 742 -28.87 -22.42 53.03
N THR A 743 -27.64 -22.22 52.58
CA THR A 743 -27.12 -20.90 52.13
C THR A 743 -27.70 -20.48 50.79
N THR A 744 -27.88 -21.42 49.86
CA THR A 744 -28.42 -21.14 48.52
C THR A 744 -29.90 -20.77 48.53
N ARG A 745 -30.69 -21.30 49.49
CA ARG A 745 -32.10 -20.94 49.64
C ARG A 745 -32.28 -19.49 50.09
N ILE A 746 -31.42 -18.98 50.96
CA ILE A 746 -31.50 -17.60 51.46
C ILE A 746 -31.20 -16.60 50.33
N ILE A 747 -30.19 -16.90 49.50
CA ILE A 747 -29.81 -16.05 48.36
C ILE A 747 -30.89 -16.09 47.27
N TYR A 748 -31.46 -17.26 46.98
CA TYR A 748 -32.50 -17.42 45.95
C TYR A 748 -33.81 -16.69 46.30
N TYR A 749 -34.26 -16.74 47.57
CA TYR A 749 -35.45 -16.01 48.00
C TYR A 749 -35.22 -14.49 48.14
N SER A 750 -33.99 -14.06 48.42
CA SER A 750 -33.65 -12.63 48.50
C SER A 750 -33.57 -11.97 47.13
N LEU A 751 -33.14 -12.70 46.09
CA LEU A 751 -33.07 -12.21 44.70
C LEU A 751 -34.44 -12.15 44.01
N ALA A 752 -35.41 -12.98 44.43
CA ALA A 752 -36.75 -12.98 43.86
C ALA A 752 -37.63 -11.80 44.32
N ALA A 753 -37.18 -11.01 45.31
CA ALA A 753 -37.96 -9.93 45.93
C ALA A 753 -37.55 -8.50 45.48
N VAL A 754 -36.60 -8.35 44.55
CA VAL A 754 -36.05 -7.03 44.16
C VAL A 754 -36.69 -6.55 42.83
N PRO A 755 -37.26 -5.33 42.76
CA PRO A 755 -37.82 -4.79 41.51
C PRO A 755 -36.77 -4.57 40.42
N TYR A 756 -37.17 -4.83 39.16
CA TYR A 756 -36.33 -4.91 37.96
C TYR A 756 -35.38 -3.72 37.69
N TRP A 757 -35.68 -2.52 38.19
CA TRP A 757 -34.91 -1.30 37.92
C TRP A 757 -33.75 -1.04 38.90
N ARG A 758 -33.54 -1.87 39.94
CA ARG A 758 -32.39 -1.77 40.88
C ARG A 758 -31.28 -2.82 40.67
N LEU A 759 -31.35 -3.63 39.60
CA LEU A 759 -30.45 -4.77 39.39
C LEU A 759 -28.98 -4.37 39.12
N SER A 760 -28.70 -3.18 38.59
CA SER A 760 -27.33 -2.72 38.32
C SER A 760 -26.52 -2.39 39.58
N GLN A 761 -27.16 -1.86 40.62
CA GLN A 761 -26.50 -1.59 41.92
C GLN A 761 -26.24 -2.87 42.72
N LEU A 762 -27.01 -3.94 42.47
CA LEU A 762 -26.86 -5.23 43.15
C LEU A 762 -25.64 -6.03 42.67
N HIS A 763 -25.19 -5.82 41.42
CA HIS A 763 -24.08 -6.56 40.82
C HIS A 763 -22.76 -6.33 41.56
N ASN A 764 -22.48 -5.08 41.97
CA ASN A 764 -21.28 -4.74 42.74
C ASN A 764 -21.31 -5.29 44.17
N TYR A 765 -22.49 -5.35 44.80
CA TYR A 765 -22.66 -5.91 46.14
C TYR A 765 -22.50 -7.44 46.16
N ILE A 766 -22.99 -8.14 45.12
CA ILE A 766 -22.85 -9.59 44.97
C ILE A 766 -21.39 -9.97 44.68
N HIS A 767 -20.67 -9.17 43.89
CA HIS A 767 -19.24 -9.39 43.64
C HIS A 767 -18.40 -9.23 44.92
N GLN A 768 -18.71 -8.23 45.76
CA GLN A 768 -18.04 -8.05 47.06
C GLN A 768 -18.38 -9.16 48.06
N LEU A 769 -19.63 -9.65 48.09
CA LEU A 769 -20.02 -10.80 48.92
C LEU A 769 -19.36 -12.11 48.46
N LEU A 770 -19.22 -12.34 47.15
CA LEU A 770 -18.56 -13.53 46.60
C LEU A 770 -17.06 -13.53 46.89
N VAL A 771 -16.39 -12.38 46.83
CA VAL A 771 -14.99 -12.24 47.22
C VAL A 771 -14.81 -12.48 48.73
N ALA A 772 -15.73 -12.00 49.57
CA ALA A 772 -15.70 -12.25 51.00
C ALA A 772 -15.94 -13.72 51.38
N VAL A 773 -16.81 -14.43 50.66
CA VAL A 773 -17.10 -15.86 50.89
C VAL A 773 -15.95 -16.76 50.44
N VAL A 774 -15.24 -16.42 49.35
CA VAL A 774 -14.06 -17.17 48.88
C VAL A 774 -12.87 -16.97 49.82
N LEU A 775 -12.69 -15.76 50.37
CA LEU A 775 -11.62 -15.46 51.34
C LEU A 775 -11.85 -16.07 52.73
N GLN A 776 -13.09 -16.41 53.12
CA GLN A 776 -13.39 -17.07 54.40
C GLN A 776 -13.31 -18.60 54.36
N THR A 777 -13.14 -19.21 53.19
CA THR A 777 -13.00 -20.68 53.07
C THR A 777 -11.56 -21.19 53.10
N ASP A 778 -10.57 -20.31 53.25
CA ASP A 778 -9.14 -20.65 53.39
C ASP A 778 -8.56 -20.29 54.79
N LEU A 779 -9.41 -20.12 55.82
CA LEU A 779 -9.02 -20.05 57.24
C LEU A 779 -9.58 -21.22 58.06
#